data_AF-A0A1F9UNE3-F1
#
_entry.id   AF-A0A1F9UNE3-F1
#
_cell.length_a   1.000
_cell.length_b   1.000
_cell.length_c   1.000
_cell.angle_alpha   90.00
_cell.angle_beta   90.00
_cell.angle_gamma   90.00
#
_symmetry.space_group_name_H-M   'P 1'
#
loop_
_entity.id
_entity.type
_entity.pdbx_description
1 polymer ?
#
loop_
_entity_poly.entity_id
_entity_poly.type
_entity_poly.pdbx_seq_one_letter_code
_entity_poly.pdbx_strand_id
1 'polypeptide(L)'
;MDRTTARLSSRYLSYGLPFLYLLTSIAFYLRTYDSAQVKITIVQMLGTVLVTLWYLKVACEGGVSLKRYAPVVVPLLASLASGLISFSHTAYPGPNLDETLRRVFYVHFALIALTEINTLERLKRMVKYLLLATAISVGYGMIEMLDIRFYPISRFPAGIDPFIWRQAFATRIFSTFGNPNFFGNFLVILTPITLALMLKRNKDRPLALLSFALCVMGVSALLWKIDVLAQAIRMPENEGLLFMLLLGAFTLWSALKFSFLGILFFFITLCNIVTVSKGAWVGYTAAVIGFMMLVLFFFTQLHSERLRRALKIGMFAALAVCSLGVGIVSMQRMDSIRFRIFTWVSTWEMAAPSPIIGSGVGSFRVLYPAYRRPQIFHIEGKHNTETDHAENEYLEVFMDEGLIGFGIFVWIIVLFSTMGARALARFTEGLSIRDPVSGKRKSTDDPRAYYMLGILAAFWGMLIHNFMDVSLRFVSSGIFLWLLAGLIGAMVIHDPMRETEPPPDKDAPPEAAPSPLAATLQKGLHLATLSLSIALAYFIVMQFKDAQGPLPQPFGELLLWLISWIAFAGTVAATLWVFFKTSKSLRLMYGFLIFGAALFPVYTFWGFFMADVHHNRGIFFSKQQKWDEALANYQTVVRLNPNYLMAYYFMGNVYTDRWRQGDYERAVNEYGRTWAIAPNYVQSHHQAGLVHLKKGADDKAAADQARASGQAALANQMLMEVEKDWAKALFYFQKYHDIDPVFEPNYTRMAWVKIQLADLARARGDPALAESYLDKADALYKESLGAWVCGAPENNVMGEDWHRTHRHFTADMFENLGNLRFMRGRFREAAKAFRMATKEMQKNIWVERANPRGWKNLAVTYGRLGDQQNAYRAWLKVRELSPNDPDVQKIFNRA
;
A
#
# COMPACT_ATOMS: atom_id res chain seq x y z
N MET A 1 15.09 -43.82 -2.59
CA MET A 1 14.78 -42.40 -2.35
C MET A 1 14.34 -42.22 -0.91
N ASP A 2 14.80 -41.15 -0.27
CA ASP A 2 14.65 -40.90 1.18
C ASP A 2 13.20 -40.51 1.52
N ARG A 3 12.36 -41.54 1.74
CA ARG A 3 10.95 -41.40 2.13
C ARG A 3 10.80 -40.69 3.49
N THR A 4 11.81 -40.79 4.35
CA THR A 4 11.83 -40.18 5.68
C THR A 4 11.89 -38.66 5.57
N THR A 5 12.80 -38.14 4.75
CA THR A 5 12.92 -36.69 4.47
C THR A 5 11.68 -36.13 3.78
N ALA A 6 11.10 -36.85 2.81
CA ALA A 6 9.85 -36.42 2.15
C ALA A 6 8.67 -36.32 3.14
N ARG A 7 8.50 -37.32 4.02
CA ARG A 7 7.47 -37.31 5.07
C ARG A 7 7.68 -36.17 6.07
N LEU A 8 8.92 -35.97 6.51
CA LEU A 8 9.27 -34.90 7.43
C LEU A 8 8.99 -33.51 6.82
N SER A 9 9.41 -33.29 5.57
CA SER A 9 9.17 -32.06 4.82
C SER A 9 7.68 -31.78 4.65
N SER A 10 6.88 -32.80 4.27
CA SER A 10 5.43 -32.67 4.17
C SER A 10 4.78 -32.33 5.51
N ARG A 11 5.24 -32.94 6.61
CA ARG A 11 4.77 -32.60 7.95
C ARG A 11 5.05 -31.14 8.25
N TYR A 12 6.26 -30.64 7.99
CA TYR A 12 6.61 -29.24 8.21
C TYR A 12 5.78 -28.28 7.37
N LEU A 13 5.60 -28.56 6.07
CA LEU A 13 4.76 -27.73 5.20
C LEU A 13 3.32 -27.67 5.70
N SER A 14 2.79 -28.79 6.21
CA SER A 14 1.40 -28.87 6.72
C SER A 14 1.11 -28.02 7.97
N TYR A 15 2.14 -27.60 8.69
CA TYR A 15 2.02 -26.64 9.82
C TYR A 15 2.57 -25.26 9.46
N GLY A 16 3.64 -25.23 8.66
CA GLY A 16 4.35 -24.03 8.26
C GLY A 16 3.52 -23.13 7.36
N LEU A 17 2.76 -23.68 6.41
CA LEU A 17 1.87 -22.88 5.57
C LEU A 17 0.76 -22.21 6.42
N PRO A 18 -0.06 -22.93 7.23
CA PRO A 18 -1.01 -22.26 8.13
C PRO A 18 -0.38 -21.23 9.09
N PHE A 19 0.82 -21.53 9.59
CA PHE A 19 1.55 -20.63 10.49
C PHE A 19 2.01 -19.35 9.79
N LEU A 20 2.44 -19.43 8.53
CA LEU A 20 2.76 -18.25 7.71
C LEU A 20 1.56 -17.30 7.64
N TYR A 21 0.38 -17.80 7.25
CA TYR A 21 -0.83 -16.98 7.13
C TYR A 21 -1.29 -16.40 8.48
N LEU A 22 -1.07 -17.12 9.58
CA LEU A 22 -1.31 -16.59 10.92
C LEU A 22 -0.37 -15.42 11.21
N LEU A 23 0.94 -15.61 11.06
CA LEU A 23 1.95 -14.58 11.33
C LEU A 23 1.75 -13.32 10.47
N THR A 24 1.52 -13.49 9.16
CA THR A 24 1.31 -12.34 8.26
C THR A 24 0.05 -11.56 8.63
N SER A 25 -0.97 -12.22 9.20
CA SER A 25 -2.19 -11.55 9.63
C SER A 25 -2.01 -10.79 10.94
N ILE A 26 -1.24 -11.33 11.90
CA ILE A 26 -1.14 -10.76 13.26
C ILE A 26 0.11 -9.89 13.50
N ALA A 27 1.06 -9.85 12.57
CA ALA A 27 2.26 -9.01 12.70
C ALA A 27 1.92 -7.52 12.72
N PHE A 28 2.42 -6.81 13.74
CA PHE A 28 2.17 -5.39 14.00
C PHE A 28 3.15 -4.44 13.28
N TYR A 29 2.76 -3.17 13.20
CA TYR A 29 3.63 -2.04 12.85
C TYR A 29 4.73 -1.87 13.91
N LEU A 30 5.86 -1.23 13.59
CA LEU A 30 6.84 -0.76 14.58
C LEU A 30 7.05 0.74 14.37
N ARG A 31 7.25 1.56 15.41
CA ARG A 31 7.40 3.02 15.30
C ARG A 31 8.30 3.49 14.15
N THR A 32 9.37 2.74 13.91
CA THR A 32 10.40 3.01 12.91
C THR A 32 10.16 2.26 11.58
N TYR A 33 9.00 1.66 11.35
CA TYR A 33 8.85 0.68 10.29
C TYR A 33 7.40 0.42 9.83
N ASP A 34 7.22 0.34 8.52
CA ASP A 34 5.92 0.04 7.91
C ASP A 34 5.48 -1.42 8.16
N SER A 35 4.28 -1.59 8.71
CA SER A 35 3.61 -2.88 8.88
C SER A 35 3.55 -3.73 7.61
N ALA A 36 3.41 -3.11 6.43
CA ALA A 36 3.39 -3.82 5.16
C ALA A 36 4.73 -4.51 4.92
N GLN A 37 5.83 -3.84 5.26
CA GLN A 37 7.20 -4.29 5.02
C GLN A 37 7.58 -5.44 5.98
N VAL A 38 6.97 -5.51 7.18
CA VAL A 38 7.17 -6.65 8.12
C VAL A 38 6.54 -7.90 7.51
N LYS A 39 5.32 -7.76 6.98
CA LYS A 39 4.60 -8.85 6.35
C LYS A 39 5.30 -9.32 5.07
N ILE A 40 5.85 -8.41 4.27
CA ILE A 40 6.72 -8.72 3.12
C ILE A 40 7.91 -9.56 3.55
N THR A 41 8.61 -9.14 4.60
CA THR A 41 9.78 -9.87 5.12
C THR A 41 9.39 -11.26 5.62
N ILE A 42 8.29 -11.39 6.37
CA ILE A 42 7.78 -12.71 6.82
C ILE A 42 7.50 -13.61 5.61
N VAL A 43 6.81 -13.09 4.59
CA VAL A 43 6.52 -13.84 3.35
C VAL A 43 7.80 -14.27 2.64
N GLN A 44 8.77 -13.38 2.49
CA GLN A 44 9.99 -13.68 1.75
C GLN A 44 10.90 -14.65 2.51
N MET A 45 11.11 -14.44 3.82
CA MET A 45 11.98 -15.30 4.63
C MET A 45 11.34 -16.66 4.88
N LEU A 46 10.14 -16.70 5.49
CA LEU A 46 9.46 -17.96 5.78
C LEU A 46 9.00 -18.64 4.49
N GLY A 47 8.59 -17.87 3.48
CA GLY A 47 8.28 -18.41 2.15
C GLY A 47 9.48 -19.08 1.50
N THR A 48 10.69 -18.51 1.59
CA THR A 48 11.91 -19.19 1.11
C THR A 48 12.08 -20.55 1.77
N VAL A 49 11.90 -20.63 3.09
CA VAL A 49 11.99 -21.90 3.83
C VAL A 49 10.94 -22.91 3.34
N LEU A 50 9.68 -22.49 3.21
CA LEU A 50 8.60 -23.36 2.76
C LEU A 50 8.79 -23.83 1.31
N VAL A 51 9.17 -22.92 0.40
CA VAL A 51 9.43 -23.26 -1.00
C VAL A 51 10.61 -24.24 -1.11
N THR A 52 11.66 -24.03 -0.33
CA THR A 52 12.83 -24.92 -0.26
C THR A 52 12.44 -26.32 0.23
N LEU A 53 11.67 -26.40 1.31
CA LEU A 53 11.16 -27.68 1.83
C LEU A 53 10.25 -28.39 0.81
N TRP A 54 9.48 -27.62 0.06
CA TRP A 54 8.63 -28.16 -0.99
C TRP A 54 9.45 -28.72 -2.15
N TYR A 55 10.45 -28.00 -2.67
CA TYR A 55 11.35 -28.51 -3.70
C TYR A 55 12.15 -29.73 -3.22
N LEU A 56 12.61 -29.73 -1.96
CA LEU A 56 13.27 -30.89 -1.36
C LEU A 56 12.35 -32.12 -1.35
N LYS A 57 11.10 -31.94 -0.93
CA LYS A 57 10.10 -33.01 -0.96
C LYS A 57 9.89 -33.52 -2.38
N VAL A 58 9.67 -32.62 -3.34
CA VAL A 58 9.46 -32.97 -4.76
C VAL A 58 10.65 -33.75 -5.31
N ALA A 59 11.88 -33.33 -5.01
CA ALA A 59 13.08 -34.04 -5.42
C ALA A 59 13.16 -35.45 -4.79
N CYS A 60 12.83 -35.60 -3.51
CA CYS A 60 12.82 -36.90 -2.83
C CYS A 60 11.72 -37.85 -3.33
N GLU A 61 10.61 -37.32 -3.84
CA GLU A 61 9.49 -38.11 -4.39
C GLU A 61 9.69 -38.49 -5.87
N GLY A 62 10.75 -38.01 -6.53
CA GLY A 62 11.00 -38.25 -7.96
C GLY A 62 10.23 -37.32 -8.90
N GLY A 63 9.83 -36.15 -8.40
CA GLY A 63 9.06 -35.15 -9.12
C GLY A 63 7.57 -35.14 -8.75
N VAL A 64 6.87 -34.08 -9.16
CA VAL A 64 5.40 -34.02 -9.07
C VAL A 64 4.83 -34.79 -10.26
N SER A 65 3.85 -35.67 -10.03
CA SER A 65 3.15 -36.37 -11.11
C SER A 65 2.39 -35.38 -12.01
N LEU A 66 3.04 -34.90 -13.06
CA LEU A 66 2.49 -33.89 -13.97
C LEU A 66 1.14 -34.32 -14.54
N LYS A 67 0.93 -35.61 -14.84
CA LYS A 67 -0.36 -36.10 -15.34
C LYS A 67 -1.53 -35.87 -14.37
N ARG A 68 -1.31 -36.02 -13.07
CA ARG A 68 -2.36 -35.84 -12.06
C ARG A 68 -2.68 -34.36 -11.82
N TYR A 69 -1.66 -33.51 -11.79
CA TYR A 69 -1.80 -32.11 -11.39
C TYR A 69 -1.88 -31.12 -12.57
N ALA A 70 -1.62 -31.56 -13.81
CA ALA A 70 -1.54 -30.71 -15.00
C ALA A 70 -2.71 -29.72 -15.17
N PRO A 71 -3.99 -30.11 -15.00
CA PRO A 71 -5.11 -29.20 -15.21
C PRO A 71 -5.07 -27.96 -14.30
N VAL A 72 -4.40 -28.05 -13.15
CA VAL A 72 -4.31 -26.99 -12.15
C VAL A 72 -2.94 -26.31 -12.19
N VAL A 73 -1.86 -27.09 -12.31
CA VAL A 73 -0.48 -26.59 -12.24
C VAL A 73 -0.09 -25.82 -13.49
N VAL A 74 -0.53 -26.23 -14.68
CA VAL A 74 -0.16 -25.55 -15.93
C VAL A 74 -0.54 -24.07 -15.94
N PRO A 75 -1.78 -23.65 -15.61
CA PRO A 75 -2.11 -22.23 -15.52
C PRO A 75 -1.29 -21.46 -14.49
N LEU A 76 -1.03 -22.05 -13.31
CA LEU A 76 -0.21 -21.43 -12.27
C LEU A 76 1.23 -21.21 -12.75
N LEU A 77 1.83 -22.21 -13.41
CA LEU A 77 3.16 -22.09 -14.00
C LEU A 77 3.19 -21.15 -15.20
N ALA A 78 2.12 -21.10 -16.00
CA ALA A 78 1.99 -20.14 -17.09
C ALA A 78 1.98 -18.70 -16.56
N SER A 79 1.30 -18.45 -15.43
CA SER A 79 1.33 -17.12 -14.80
C SER A 79 2.71 -16.77 -14.26
N LEU A 80 3.43 -17.74 -13.68
CA LEU A 80 4.81 -17.53 -13.26
C LEU A 80 5.72 -17.23 -14.45
N ALA A 81 5.62 -18.00 -15.53
CA ALA A 81 6.41 -17.81 -16.73
C ALA A 81 6.12 -16.45 -17.39
N SER A 82 4.84 -16.07 -17.50
CA SER A 82 4.40 -14.78 -18.01
C SER A 82 4.99 -13.63 -17.19
N GLY A 83 4.89 -13.67 -15.87
CA GLY A 83 5.47 -12.65 -15.00
C GLY A 83 7.00 -12.55 -15.11
N LEU A 84 7.71 -13.68 -15.25
CA LEU A 84 9.16 -13.68 -15.46
C LEU A 84 9.58 -13.16 -16.84
N ILE A 85 8.82 -13.49 -17.89
CA ILE A 85 9.04 -12.96 -19.25
C ILE A 85 8.82 -11.45 -19.26
N SER A 86 7.69 -11.00 -18.70
CA SER A 86 7.38 -9.58 -18.50
C SER A 86 8.51 -8.86 -17.75
N PHE A 87 8.95 -9.40 -16.60
CA PHE A 87 10.06 -8.84 -15.83
C PHE A 87 11.37 -8.78 -16.63
N SER A 88 11.68 -9.78 -17.45
CA SER A 88 12.91 -9.75 -18.27
C SER A 88 12.96 -8.64 -19.31
N HIS A 89 11.81 -8.04 -19.65
CA HIS A 89 11.69 -6.92 -20.60
C HIS A 89 11.48 -5.57 -19.92
N THR A 90 11.48 -5.51 -18.58
CA THR A 90 11.32 -4.23 -17.88
C THR A 90 12.49 -3.29 -18.14
N ALA A 91 12.20 -2.01 -18.33
CA ALA A 91 13.21 -0.96 -18.41
C ALA A 91 13.90 -0.71 -17.05
N TYR A 92 13.28 -1.14 -15.94
CA TYR A 92 13.72 -0.83 -14.57
C TYR A 92 13.79 -2.09 -13.70
N PRO A 93 14.74 -3.02 -13.94
CA PRO A 93 14.77 -4.31 -13.26
C PRO A 93 15.05 -4.20 -11.76
N GLY A 94 15.78 -3.17 -11.34
CA GLY A 94 16.10 -2.94 -9.94
C GLY A 94 14.86 -2.73 -9.06
N PRO A 95 14.06 -1.68 -9.30
CA PRO A 95 12.81 -1.42 -8.56
C PRO A 95 11.78 -2.54 -8.64
N ASN A 96 11.71 -3.24 -9.78
CA ASN A 96 10.69 -4.25 -10.06
C ASN A 96 10.99 -5.62 -9.43
N LEU A 97 12.24 -5.87 -9.03
CA LEU A 97 12.69 -7.19 -8.59
C LEU A 97 11.92 -7.67 -7.35
N ASP A 98 11.75 -6.81 -6.36
CA ASP A 98 11.13 -7.16 -5.09
C ASP A 98 9.68 -7.63 -5.26
N GLU A 99 8.92 -6.95 -6.12
CA GLU A 99 7.55 -7.31 -6.45
C GLU A 99 7.44 -8.59 -7.27
N THR A 100 8.32 -8.74 -8.25
CA THR A 100 8.43 -9.96 -9.05
C THR A 100 8.73 -11.17 -8.15
N LEU A 101 9.66 -11.04 -7.21
CA LEU A 101 9.99 -12.10 -6.25
C LEU A 101 8.82 -12.44 -5.31
N ARG A 102 8.05 -11.44 -4.84
CA ARG A 102 6.83 -11.71 -4.06
C ARG A 102 5.83 -12.55 -4.84
N ARG A 103 5.62 -12.22 -6.11
CA ARG A 103 4.71 -12.97 -6.99
C ARG A 103 5.16 -14.43 -7.15
N VAL A 104 6.47 -14.67 -7.29
CA VAL A 104 7.03 -16.03 -7.28
C VAL A 104 6.57 -16.78 -6.03
N PHE A 105 6.70 -16.19 -4.84
CA PHE A 105 6.25 -16.83 -3.60
C PHE A 105 4.75 -17.12 -3.59
N TYR A 106 3.91 -16.19 -4.06
CA TYR A 106 2.46 -16.38 -4.03
C TYR A 106 2.03 -17.59 -4.89
N VAL A 107 2.58 -17.72 -6.10
CA VAL A 107 2.31 -18.89 -6.96
C VAL A 107 2.77 -20.18 -6.27
N HIS A 108 3.95 -20.17 -5.64
CA HIS A 108 4.44 -21.35 -4.92
C HIS A 108 3.57 -21.69 -3.71
N PHE A 109 3.00 -20.72 -2.99
CA PHE A 109 2.06 -21.00 -1.91
C PHE A 109 0.79 -21.69 -2.42
N ALA A 110 0.30 -21.34 -3.61
CA ALA A 110 -0.79 -22.07 -4.26
C ALA A 110 -0.39 -23.52 -4.57
N LEU A 111 0.82 -23.74 -5.08
CA LEU A 111 1.36 -25.08 -5.37
C LEU A 111 1.56 -25.92 -4.09
N ILE A 112 2.08 -25.32 -3.03
CA ILE A 112 2.23 -25.98 -1.72
C ILE A 112 0.86 -26.33 -1.14
N ALA A 113 -0.11 -25.41 -1.18
CA ALA A 113 -1.48 -25.70 -0.75
C ALA A 113 -2.07 -26.87 -1.55
N LEU A 114 -1.92 -26.85 -2.87
CA LEU A 114 -2.38 -27.88 -3.79
C LEU A 114 -1.82 -29.28 -3.48
N THR A 115 -0.51 -29.39 -3.20
CA THR A 115 0.15 -30.69 -2.96
C THR A 115 0.06 -31.15 -1.51
N GLU A 116 0.10 -30.23 -0.55
CA GLU A 116 0.19 -30.58 0.87
C GLU A 116 -1.16 -30.64 1.57
N ILE A 117 -2.18 -29.90 1.14
CA ILE A 117 -3.51 -29.97 1.75
C ILE A 117 -4.28 -31.12 1.10
N ASN A 118 -3.83 -32.34 1.37
CA ASN A 118 -4.31 -33.57 0.74
C ASN A 118 -5.22 -34.43 1.65
N THR A 119 -5.43 -34.01 2.90
CA THR A 119 -6.36 -34.66 3.85
C THR A 119 -7.32 -33.62 4.44
N LEU A 120 -8.46 -34.11 4.92
CA LEU A 120 -9.46 -33.27 5.58
C LEU A 120 -8.93 -32.67 6.89
N GLU A 121 -8.08 -33.39 7.62
CA GLU A 121 -7.42 -32.87 8.82
C GLU A 121 -6.52 -31.65 8.50
N ARG A 122 -5.71 -31.73 7.45
CA ARG A 122 -4.85 -30.62 7.02
C ARG A 122 -5.67 -29.41 6.56
N LEU A 123 -6.78 -29.63 5.83
CA LEU A 123 -7.72 -28.56 5.45
C LEU A 123 -8.36 -27.90 6.68
N LYS A 124 -8.87 -28.71 7.62
CA LYS A 124 -9.42 -28.23 8.90
C LYS A 124 -8.41 -27.39 9.67
N ARG A 125 -7.15 -27.83 9.70
CA ARG A 125 -6.05 -27.10 10.36
C ARG A 125 -5.82 -25.75 9.71
N MET A 126 -5.74 -25.70 8.38
CA MET A 126 -5.58 -24.45 7.65
C MET A 126 -6.68 -23.43 7.98
N VAL A 127 -7.94 -23.87 7.90
CA VAL A 127 -9.09 -23.02 8.23
C VAL A 127 -9.09 -22.59 9.70
N LYS A 128 -8.69 -23.47 10.63
CA LYS A 128 -8.58 -23.11 12.05
C LYS A 128 -7.57 -21.99 12.31
N TYR A 129 -6.41 -22.01 11.63
CA TYR A 129 -5.40 -20.95 11.76
C TYR A 129 -5.90 -19.63 11.16
N LEU A 130 -6.61 -19.67 10.03
CA LEU A 130 -7.25 -18.49 9.46
C LEU A 130 -8.29 -17.88 10.43
N LEU A 131 -9.13 -18.70 11.06
CA LEU A 131 -10.08 -18.22 12.07
C LEU A 131 -9.40 -17.66 13.32
N LEU A 132 -8.29 -18.27 13.76
CA LEU A 132 -7.50 -17.76 14.89
C LEU A 132 -6.90 -16.38 14.56
N ALA A 133 -6.30 -16.25 13.37
CA ALA A 133 -5.80 -14.98 12.85
C ALA A 133 -6.90 -13.91 12.81
N THR A 134 -8.10 -14.31 12.38
CA THR A 134 -9.27 -13.43 12.32
C THR A 134 -9.69 -12.98 13.71
N ALA A 135 -9.80 -13.89 14.67
CA ALA A 135 -10.21 -13.57 16.03
C ALA A 135 -9.25 -12.60 16.71
N ILE A 136 -7.93 -12.78 16.51
CA ILE A 136 -6.90 -11.87 17.03
C ILE A 136 -7.02 -10.49 16.37
N SER A 137 -7.07 -10.44 15.03
CA SER A 137 -7.09 -9.18 14.28
C SER A 137 -8.37 -8.39 14.56
N VAL A 138 -9.53 -9.05 14.51
CA VAL A 138 -10.82 -8.42 14.82
C VAL A 138 -10.89 -8.00 16.29
N GLY A 139 -10.37 -8.82 17.21
CA GLY A 139 -10.28 -8.47 18.63
C GLY A 139 -9.46 -7.19 18.86
N TYR A 140 -8.32 -7.04 18.18
CA TYR A 140 -7.55 -5.79 18.24
C TYR A 140 -8.25 -4.62 17.56
N GLY A 141 -8.91 -4.83 16.41
CA GLY A 141 -9.73 -3.79 15.76
C GLY A 141 -10.87 -3.28 16.64
N MET A 142 -11.42 -4.13 17.51
CA MET A 142 -12.39 -3.72 18.54
C MET A 142 -11.76 -2.84 19.62
N ILE A 143 -10.51 -3.10 20.02
CA ILE A 143 -9.76 -2.22 20.94
C ILE A 143 -9.56 -0.85 20.29
N GLU A 144 -9.10 -0.79 19.04
CA GLU A 144 -8.96 0.48 18.31
C GLU A 144 -10.28 1.25 18.22
N MET A 145 -11.37 0.56 17.89
CA MET A 145 -12.71 1.16 17.80
C MET A 145 -13.14 1.78 19.14
N LEU A 146 -12.97 1.04 20.24
CA LEU A 146 -13.30 1.53 21.58
C LEU A 146 -12.37 2.68 21.98
N ASP A 147 -11.09 2.63 21.62
CA ASP A 147 -10.12 3.68 21.92
C ASP A 147 -10.47 5.00 21.23
N ILE A 148 -10.71 4.96 19.92
CA ILE A 148 -11.12 6.11 19.11
C ILE A 148 -12.34 6.79 19.71
N ARG A 149 -13.34 6.00 20.13
CA ARG A 149 -14.63 6.53 20.54
C ARG A 149 -14.64 7.06 21.97
N PHE A 150 -14.07 6.31 22.91
CA PHE A 150 -14.14 6.63 24.34
C PHE A 150 -12.93 7.41 24.85
N TYR A 151 -11.81 7.37 24.12
CA TYR A 151 -10.56 8.01 24.53
C TYR A 151 -9.99 8.87 23.37
N PRO A 152 -10.65 9.90 22.85
CA PRO A 152 -10.05 10.72 21.78
C PRO A 152 -8.74 11.38 22.24
N ILE A 153 -7.70 11.40 21.39
CA ILE A 153 -6.38 11.98 21.71
C ILE A 153 -6.48 13.43 22.22
N SER A 154 -7.47 14.18 21.73
CA SER A 154 -7.71 15.57 22.14
C SER A 154 -8.09 15.74 23.61
N ARG A 155 -8.60 14.69 24.28
CA ARG A 155 -9.01 14.70 25.69
C ARG A 155 -8.17 13.77 26.56
N PHE A 156 -7.74 12.64 25.99
CA PHE A 156 -7.02 11.60 26.70
C PHE A 156 -5.69 11.32 25.99
N PRO A 157 -4.57 11.85 26.52
CA PRO A 157 -3.24 11.62 25.95
C PRO A 157 -2.85 10.14 25.92
N ALA A 158 -3.35 9.37 26.89
CA ALA A 158 -3.25 7.91 26.95
C ALA A 158 -4.65 7.28 26.86
N GLY A 159 -4.79 6.21 26.09
CA GLY A 159 -6.03 5.43 26.00
C GLY A 159 -5.79 3.94 26.19
N ILE A 160 -6.74 3.13 25.71
CA ILE A 160 -6.69 1.66 25.82
C ILE A 160 -5.84 1.02 24.72
N ASP A 161 -5.68 1.69 23.57
CA ASP A 161 -4.70 1.29 22.56
C ASP A 161 -3.33 1.81 22.99
N PRO A 162 -2.41 0.94 23.46
CA PRO A 162 -1.17 1.39 24.07
C PRO A 162 -0.11 1.79 23.02
N PHE A 163 -0.34 1.50 21.74
CA PHE A 163 0.67 1.62 20.70
C PHE A 163 0.77 3.04 20.11
N ILE A 164 1.90 3.36 19.48
CA ILE A 164 2.17 4.72 18.99
C ILE A 164 1.30 5.15 17.80
N TRP A 165 0.79 4.21 17.01
CA TRP A 165 -0.10 4.48 15.89
C TRP A 165 -1.56 4.65 16.31
N ARG A 166 -1.82 4.71 17.61
CA ARG A 166 -3.13 5.00 18.17
C ARG A 166 -3.79 6.17 17.41
N GLN A 167 -4.96 5.89 16.84
CA GLN A 167 -5.77 6.84 16.03
C GLN A 167 -5.01 7.45 14.83
N ALA A 168 -4.00 6.76 14.26
CA ALA A 168 -3.24 7.22 13.10
C ALA A 168 -4.12 7.49 11.86
N PHE A 169 -5.24 6.77 11.74
CA PHE A 169 -6.23 6.97 10.67
C PHE A 169 -7.51 7.65 11.18
N ALA A 170 -7.38 8.52 12.18
CA ALA A 170 -8.47 9.25 12.83
C ALA A 170 -9.56 8.31 13.34
N THR A 171 -10.72 8.28 12.68
CA THR A 171 -11.87 7.45 13.09
C THR A 171 -11.89 6.06 12.45
N ARG A 172 -10.98 5.76 11.53
CA ARG A 172 -10.93 4.48 10.82
C ARG A 172 -10.04 3.49 11.57
N ILE A 173 -10.54 2.28 11.74
CA ILE A 173 -9.73 1.18 12.29
C ILE A 173 -8.96 0.45 11.18
N PHE A 174 -7.84 -0.15 11.53
CA PHE A 174 -6.94 -0.83 10.59
C PHE A 174 -6.30 -2.10 11.17
N SER A 175 -6.50 -2.35 12.46
CA SER A 175 -6.02 -3.53 13.18
C SER A 175 -4.52 -3.77 12.94
N THR A 176 -4.09 -5.03 12.95
CA THR A 176 -2.74 -5.49 12.66
C THR A 176 -2.32 -5.29 11.20
N PHE A 177 -3.18 -4.77 10.32
CA PHE A 177 -2.88 -4.61 8.90
C PHE A 177 -2.30 -3.23 8.55
N GLY A 178 -2.30 -2.28 9.48
CA GLY A 178 -1.69 -0.96 9.31
C GLY A 178 -2.37 -0.04 8.29
N ASN A 179 -3.35 -0.55 7.55
CA ASN A 179 -4.17 0.20 6.60
C ASN A 179 -5.61 -0.33 6.63
N PRO A 180 -6.64 0.54 6.75
CA PRO A 180 -8.03 0.11 6.80
C PRO A 180 -8.50 -0.69 5.58
N ASN A 181 -8.00 -0.39 4.38
CA ASN A 181 -8.35 -1.10 3.14
C ASN A 181 -7.79 -2.53 3.15
N PHE A 182 -6.56 -2.71 3.65
CA PHE A 182 -5.94 -4.04 3.79
C PHE A 182 -6.66 -4.91 4.81
N PHE A 183 -7.04 -4.31 5.95
CA PHE A 183 -7.86 -5.00 6.95
C PHE A 183 -9.23 -5.36 6.38
N GLY A 184 -9.87 -4.42 5.68
CA GLY A 184 -11.13 -4.62 4.98
C GLY A 184 -11.09 -5.81 4.04
N ASN A 185 -10.07 -5.91 3.17
CA ASN A 185 -9.86 -7.03 2.27
C ASN A 185 -9.78 -8.38 3.01
N PHE A 186 -9.01 -8.44 4.09
CA PHE A 186 -8.90 -9.63 4.92
C PHE A 186 -10.28 -10.03 5.50
N LEU A 187 -11.07 -9.08 5.96
CA LEU A 187 -12.43 -9.35 6.43
C LEU A 187 -13.32 -9.92 5.32
N VAL A 188 -13.26 -9.37 4.10
CA VAL A 188 -14.01 -9.86 2.92
C VAL A 188 -13.78 -11.36 2.68
N ILE A 189 -12.54 -11.82 2.81
CA ILE A 189 -12.15 -13.23 2.60
C ILE A 189 -12.72 -14.12 3.70
N LEU A 190 -12.67 -13.67 4.95
CA LEU A 190 -12.99 -14.48 6.12
C LEU A 190 -14.50 -14.56 6.41
N THR A 191 -15.28 -13.57 5.94
CA THR A 191 -16.74 -13.55 6.05
C THR A 191 -17.42 -14.82 5.50
N PRO A 192 -17.27 -15.21 4.22
CA PRO A 192 -17.93 -16.39 3.68
C PRO A 192 -17.39 -17.71 4.28
N ILE A 193 -16.11 -17.78 4.67
CA ILE A 193 -15.56 -18.95 5.37
C ILE A 193 -16.25 -19.13 6.73
N THR A 194 -16.44 -18.03 7.48
CA THR A 194 -17.13 -18.05 8.78
C THR A 194 -18.60 -18.44 8.61
N LEU A 195 -19.30 -17.84 7.64
CA LEU A 195 -20.69 -18.17 7.32
C LEU A 195 -20.88 -19.64 6.90
N ALA A 196 -19.96 -20.19 6.10
CA ALA A 196 -20.01 -21.59 5.71
C ALA A 196 -19.92 -22.55 6.90
N LEU A 197 -19.07 -22.24 7.88
CA LEU A 197 -18.93 -23.03 9.09
C LEU A 197 -20.11 -22.86 10.05
N MET A 198 -20.72 -21.67 10.08
CA MET A 198 -21.99 -21.46 10.78
C MET A 198 -23.10 -22.28 10.14
N LEU A 199 -23.16 -22.34 8.80
CA LEU A 199 -24.13 -23.15 8.06
C LEU A 199 -23.94 -24.63 8.37
N LYS A 200 -22.69 -25.10 8.38
CA LYS A 200 -22.35 -26.48 8.78
C LYS A 200 -22.84 -26.82 10.18
N ARG A 201 -22.68 -25.91 11.16
CA ARG A 201 -23.14 -26.10 12.54
C ARG A 201 -24.67 -26.02 12.66
N ASN A 202 -25.32 -25.20 11.84
CA ASN A 202 -26.75 -24.90 11.90
C ASN A 202 -27.51 -25.42 10.68
N LYS A 203 -27.15 -26.61 10.19
CA LYS A 203 -27.73 -27.24 9.01
C LYS A 203 -29.24 -27.51 9.09
N ASP A 204 -29.83 -27.44 10.28
CA ASP A 204 -31.29 -27.55 10.48
C ASP A 204 -32.03 -26.22 10.35
N ARG A 205 -31.30 -25.09 10.34
CA ARG A 205 -31.85 -23.72 10.28
C ARG A 205 -31.10 -22.83 9.29
N PRO A 206 -30.90 -23.28 8.04
CA PRO A 206 -30.19 -22.51 7.01
C PRO A 206 -30.88 -21.16 6.74
N LEU A 207 -32.21 -21.11 6.85
CA LEU A 207 -33.01 -19.90 6.68
C LEU A 207 -32.75 -18.84 7.75
N ALA A 208 -32.65 -19.25 9.01
CA ALA A 208 -32.34 -18.32 10.08
C ALA A 208 -30.96 -17.67 9.86
N LEU A 209 -30.01 -18.45 9.33
CA LEU A 209 -28.67 -17.97 9.00
C LEU A 209 -28.66 -17.02 7.78
N LEU A 210 -29.36 -17.39 6.70
CA LEU A 210 -29.43 -16.56 5.49
C LEU A 210 -30.18 -15.24 5.75
N SER A 211 -31.30 -15.29 6.46
CA SER A 211 -32.03 -14.10 6.89
C SER A 211 -31.21 -13.25 7.84
N PHE A 212 -30.44 -13.86 8.75
CA PHE A 212 -29.51 -13.13 9.61
C PHE A 212 -28.42 -12.44 8.79
N ALA A 213 -27.78 -13.12 7.85
CA ALA A 213 -26.77 -12.52 6.99
C ALA A 213 -27.34 -11.33 6.18
N LEU A 214 -28.54 -11.47 5.63
CA LEU A 214 -29.26 -10.40 4.91
C LEU A 214 -29.63 -9.22 5.83
N CYS A 215 -30.15 -9.50 7.03
CA CYS A 215 -30.48 -8.46 8.00
C CYS A 215 -29.21 -7.72 8.43
N VAL A 216 -28.13 -8.45 8.72
CA VAL A 216 -26.84 -7.85 9.09
C VAL A 216 -26.32 -7.01 7.93
N MET A 217 -26.38 -7.46 6.68
CA MET A 217 -26.01 -6.65 5.52
C MET A 217 -26.86 -5.38 5.39
N GLY A 218 -28.19 -5.50 5.48
CA GLY A 218 -29.10 -4.36 5.34
C GLY A 218 -28.92 -3.34 6.45
N VAL A 219 -28.78 -3.80 7.70
CA VAL A 219 -28.41 -2.99 8.85
C VAL A 219 -27.06 -2.33 8.62
N SER A 220 -26.04 -3.09 8.19
CA SER A 220 -24.72 -2.56 7.91
C SER A 220 -24.78 -1.44 6.85
N ALA A 221 -25.52 -1.64 5.75
CA ALA A 221 -25.71 -0.61 4.73
C ALA A 221 -26.40 0.66 5.26
N LEU A 222 -27.36 0.52 6.19
CA LEU A 222 -27.98 1.65 6.90
C LEU A 222 -26.98 2.33 7.86
N LEU A 223 -26.13 1.56 8.52
CA LEU A 223 -25.14 2.02 9.51
C LEU A 223 -23.92 2.72 8.90
N TRP A 224 -23.54 2.41 7.65
CA TRP A 224 -22.54 3.19 6.89
C TRP A 224 -22.91 4.69 6.81
N LYS A 225 -24.18 5.02 7.05
CA LYS A 225 -24.76 6.36 7.06
C LYS A 225 -25.30 6.75 8.44
N ILE A 226 -24.74 6.22 9.53
CA ILE A 226 -25.29 6.45 10.87
C ILE A 226 -25.39 7.93 11.21
N ASP A 227 -24.50 8.80 10.71
CA ASP A 227 -24.59 10.25 10.96
C ASP A 227 -25.81 10.87 10.26
N VAL A 228 -26.13 10.41 9.05
CA VAL A 228 -27.32 10.85 8.30
C VAL A 228 -28.59 10.30 8.92
N LEU A 229 -28.55 9.04 9.36
CA LEU A 229 -29.68 8.41 10.05
C LEU A 229 -29.90 9.09 11.41
N ALA A 230 -28.87 9.21 12.25
CA ALA A 230 -28.90 9.87 13.55
C ALA A 230 -29.34 11.33 13.46
N GLN A 231 -28.91 12.06 12.42
CA GLN A 231 -29.44 13.40 12.14
C GLN A 231 -30.92 13.38 11.74
N ALA A 232 -31.35 12.41 10.91
CA ALA A 232 -32.75 12.26 10.49
C ALA A 232 -33.70 11.88 11.65
N ILE A 233 -33.23 11.12 12.63
CA ILE A 233 -34.00 10.74 13.85
C ILE A 233 -33.59 11.51 15.12
N ARG A 234 -32.80 12.58 14.99
CA ARG A 234 -32.34 13.46 16.09
C ARG A 234 -31.70 12.72 17.28
N MET A 235 -30.96 11.65 17.03
CA MET A 235 -30.23 10.90 18.07
C MET A 235 -28.82 11.48 18.28
N PRO A 236 -28.37 11.67 19.53
CA PRO A 236 -26.96 11.92 19.86
C PRO A 236 -26.07 10.77 19.37
N GLU A 237 -24.86 11.05 18.88
CA GLU A 237 -23.99 10.02 18.31
C GLU A 237 -23.67 8.84 19.27
N ASN A 238 -23.60 9.11 20.58
CA ASN A 238 -23.36 8.06 21.59
C ASN A 238 -24.55 7.09 21.74
N GLU A 239 -25.78 7.57 21.48
CA GLU A 239 -26.99 6.74 21.47
C GLU A 239 -27.08 5.90 20.20
N GLY A 240 -26.52 6.39 19.08
CA GLY A 240 -26.38 5.61 17.84
C GLY A 240 -25.48 4.37 18.01
N LEU A 241 -24.39 4.47 18.78
CA LEU A 241 -23.55 3.31 19.11
C LEU A 241 -24.26 2.35 20.06
N LEU A 242 -24.96 2.86 21.07
CA LEU A 242 -25.78 2.03 21.96
C LEU A 242 -26.87 1.30 21.17
N PHE A 243 -27.49 1.97 20.19
CA PHE A 243 -28.41 1.35 19.23
C PHE A 243 -27.72 0.30 18.36
N MET A 244 -26.50 0.54 17.85
CA MET A 244 -25.72 -0.47 17.12
C MET A 244 -25.39 -1.70 18.00
N LEU A 245 -25.05 -1.49 19.27
CA LEU A 245 -24.76 -2.55 20.23
C LEU A 245 -26.03 -3.31 20.62
N LEU A 246 -27.18 -2.64 20.76
CA LEU A 246 -28.46 -3.24 21.08
C LEU A 246 -29.07 -3.98 19.88
N LEU A 247 -28.94 -3.43 18.66
CA LEU A 247 -29.34 -4.09 17.41
C LEU A 247 -28.39 -5.26 17.11
N GLY A 248 -27.10 -5.09 17.35
CA GLY A 248 -26.10 -6.16 17.38
C GLY A 248 -26.42 -7.25 18.39
N ALA A 249 -26.80 -6.89 19.62
CA ALA A 249 -27.24 -7.81 20.65
C ALA A 249 -28.56 -8.50 20.29
N PHE A 250 -29.49 -7.81 19.63
CA PHE A 250 -30.76 -8.36 19.15
C PHE A 250 -30.57 -9.31 17.95
N THR A 251 -29.65 -8.99 17.05
CA THR A 251 -29.24 -9.89 15.95
C THR A 251 -28.45 -11.10 16.49
N LEU A 252 -27.60 -10.93 17.52
CA LEU A 252 -26.96 -12.03 18.27
C LEU A 252 -27.98 -12.91 19.01
N TRP A 253 -29.01 -12.30 19.61
CA TRP A 253 -30.07 -12.96 20.38
C TRP A 253 -30.99 -13.79 19.47
N SER A 254 -31.29 -13.28 18.27
CA SER A 254 -32.15 -13.97 17.30
C SER A 254 -31.45 -15.07 16.50
N ALA A 255 -30.13 -15.04 16.35
CA ALA A 255 -29.38 -15.91 15.43
C ALA A 255 -28.57 -17.05 16.07
N LEU A 256 -29.15 -17.81 17.01
CA LEU A 256 -28.62 -19.11 17.46
C LEU A 256 -27.54 -19.04 18.56
N LYS A 257 -27.97 -19.16 19.83
CA LYS A 257 -27.18 -19.53 21.02
C LYS A 257 -25.67 -19.27 20.91
N PHE A 258 -25.19 -18.06 21.27
CA PHE A 258 -23.79 -17.70 21.59
C PHE A 258 -22.71 -18.66 21.07
N SER A 259 -22.60 -18.84 19.75
CA SER A 259 -21.49 -19.61 19.18
C SER A 259 -20.31 -18.70 18.90
N PHE A 260 -19.09 -19.17 19.16
CA PHE A 260 -17.86 -18.44 18.83
C PHE A 260 -17.86 -17.91 17.39
N LEU A 261 -18.37 -18.70 16.43
CA LEU A 261 -18.47 -18.28 15.02
C LEU A 261 -19.47 -17.14 14.79
N GLY A 262 -20.59 -17.11 15.53
CA GLY A 262 -21.56 -16.01 15.45
C GLY A 262 -21.01 -14.71 16.03
N ILE A 263 -20.31 -14.78 17.17
CA ILE A 263 -19.60 -13.63 17.76
C ILE A 263 -18.53 -13.12 16.80
N LEU A 264 -17.74 -14.04 16.22
CA LEU A 264 -16.70 -13.69 15.26
C LEU A 264 -17.28 -13.01 14.02
N PHE A 265 -18.37 -13.54 13.45
CA PHE A 265 -19.05 -12.92 12.30
C PHE A 265 -19.60 -11.52 12.62
N PHE A 266 -20.18 -11.35 13.81
CA PHE A 266 -20.65 -10.05 14.27
C PHE A 266 -19.51 -9.03 14.34
N PHE A 267 -18.38 -9.39 14.96
CA PHE A 267 -17.24 -8.48 15.04
C PHE A 267 -16.55 -8.27 13.68
N ILE A 268 -16.50 -9.27 12.80
CA ILE A 268 -16.04 -9.09 11.41
C ILE A 268 -16.88 -8.01 10.72
N THR A 269 -18.20 -8.10 10.85
CA THR A 269 -19.13 -7.12 10.27
C THR A 269 -18.85 -5.75 10.85
N LEU A 270 -18.87 -5.61 12.18
CA LEU A 270 -18.67 -4.34 12.86
C LEU A 270 -17.33 -3.70 12.51
N CYS A 271 -16.25 -4.48 12.48
CA CYS A 271 -14.95 -3.98 12.05
C CYS A 271 -14.97 -3.53 10.58
N ASN A 272 -15.63 -4.26 9.68
CA ASN A 272 -15.79 -3.86 8.28
C ASN A 272 -16.48 -2.48 8.19
N ILE A 273 -17.50 -2.22 9.02
CA ILE A 273 -18.16 -0.91 9.08
C ILE A 273 -17.19 0.20 9.47
N VAL A 274 -16.45 0.00 10.55
CA VAL A 274 -15.58 1.04 11.12
C VAL A 274 -14.27 1.23 10.33
N THR A 275 -13.94 0.33 9.39
CA THR A 275 -12.85 0.61 8.43
C THR A 275 -13.14 1.82 7.53
N VAL A 276 -14.43 2.11 7.28
CA VAL A 276 -14.91 3.12 6.32
C VAL A 276 -14.29 2.95 4.91
N SER A 277 -13.83 1.74 4.54
CA SER A 277 -13.30 1.46 3.20
C SER A 277 -14.43 1.15 2.22
N LYS A 278 -14.60 1.99 1.19
CA LYS A 278 -15.64 1.76 0.17
C LYS A 278 -15.43 0.43 -0.57
N GLY A 279 -14.18 0.13 -0.92
CA GLY A 279 -13.80 -1.12 -1.58
C GLY A 279 -14.14 -2.32 -0.72
N ALA A 280 -13.77 -2.30 0.57
CA ALA A 280 -14.06 -3.37 1.53
C ALA A 280 -15.55 -3.68 1.63
N TRP A 281 -16.40 -2.66 1.55
CA TRP A 281 -17.85 -2.84 1.59
C TRP A 281 -18.43 -3.45 0.32
N VAL A 282 -17.95 -3.01 -0.85
CA VAL A 282 -18.33 -3.61 -2.13
C VAL A 282 -17.91 -5.08 -2.15
N GLY A 283 -16.66 -5.37 -1.77
CA GLY A 283 -16.14 -6.73 -1.67
C GLY A 283 -16.92 -7.58 -0.65
N TYR A 284 -17.19 -7.06 0.55
CA TYR A 284 -17.93 -7.75 1.61
C TYR A 284 -19.35 -8.10 1.15
N THR A 285 -20.04 -7.13 0.57
CA THR A 285 -21.38 -7.31 -0.01
C THR A 285 -21.35 -8.38 -1.09
N ALA A 286 -20.40 -8.30 -2.01
CA ALA A 286 -20.25 -9.28 -3.08
C ALA A 286 -19.93 -10.69 -2.54
N ALA A 287 -19.10 -10.81 -1.51
CA ALA A 287 -18.76 -12.08 -0.87
C ALA A 287 -19.99 -12.74 -0.23
N VAL A 288 -20.82 -11.97 0.48
CA VAL A 288 -22.04 -12.50 1.12
C VAL A 288 -23.09 -12.86 0.06
N ILE A 289 -23.28 -12.03 -0.97
CA ILE A 289 -24.20 -12.35 -2.07
C ILE A 289 -23.72 -13.60 -2.84
N GLY A 290 -22.42 -13.69 -3.14
CA GLY A 290 -21.79 -14.88 -3.72
C GLY A 290 -22.04 -16.14 -2.89
N PHE A 291 -21.82 -16.05 -1.57
CA PHE A 291 -22.12 -17.13 -0.63
C PHE A 291 -23.59 -17.55 -0.69
N MET A 292 -24.53 -16.60 -0.63
CA MET A 292 -25.96 -16.88 -0.69
C MET A 292 -26.37 -17.51 -2.02
N MET A 293 -25.85 -17.01 -3.14
CA MET A 293 -26.07 -17.57 -4.47
C MET A 293 -25.65 -19.04 -4.53
N LEU A 294 -24.45 -19.36 -4.03
CA LEU A 294 -23.94 -20.72 -3.98
C LEU A 294 -24.80 -21.62 -3.07
N VAL A 295 -25.24 -21.14 -1.90
CA VAL A 295 -26.16 -21.89 -1.02
C VAL A 295 -27.47 -22.19 -1.72
N LEU A 296 -28.11 -21.19 -2.33
CA LEU A 296 -29.40 -21.35 -3.01
C LEU A 296 -29.33 -22.27 -4.24
N PHE A 297 -28.18 -22.29 -4.91
CA PHE A 297 -27.98 -23.08 -6.12
C PHE A 297 -27.58 -24.53 -5.81
N PHE A 298 -26.64 -24.75 -4.88
CA PHE A 298 -26.07 -26.09 -4.64
C PHE A 298 -26.66 -26.81 -3.42
N PHE A 299 -27.11 -26.08 -2.39
CA PHE A 299 -27.72 -26.67 -1.19
C PHE A 299 -29.25 -26.69 -1.31
N THR A 300 -29.74 -27.26 -2.40
CA THR A 300 -31.17 -27.30 -2.73
C THR A 300 -31.99 -28.07 -1.72
N GLN A 301 -31.43 -29.12 -1.09
CA GLN A 301 -32.15 -29.94 -0.10
C GLN A 301 -32.40 -29.23 1.23
N LEU A 302 -31.76 -28.09 1.46
CA LEU A 302 -31.96 -27.26 2.65
C LEU A 302 -33.22 -26.38 2.57
N HIS A 303 -33.91 -26.32 1.42
CA HIS A 303 -34.96 -25.33 1.12
C HIS A 303 -36.11 -25.89 0.26
N SER A 304 -37.34 -25.41 0.45
CA SER A 304 -38.46 -25.72 -0.45
C SER A 304 -38.39 -24.90 -1.76
N GLU A 305 -38.97 -25.39 -2.85
CA GLU A 305 -38.95 -24.71 -4.16
C GLU A 305 -39.57 -23.30 -4.13
N ARG A 306 -40.73 -23.14 -3.47
CA ARG A 306 -41.38 -21.81 -3.31
C ARG A 306 -40.46 -20.81 -2.60
N LEU A 307 -39.77 -21.27 -1.56
CA LEU A 307 -38.87 -20.46 -0.75
C LEU A 307 -37.58 -20.14 -1.49
N ARG A 308 -37.06 -21.06 -2.30
CA ARG A 308 -35.90 -20.81 -3.18
C ARG A 308 -36.21 -19.69 -4.18
N ARG A 309 -37.41 -19.69 -4.77
CA ARG A 309 -37.86 -18.60 -5.66
C ARG A 309 -37.97 -17.27 -4.91
N ALA A 310 -38.58 -17.26 -3.72
CA ALA A 310 -38.71 -16.05 -2.91
C ALA A 310 -37.34 -15.46 -2.51
N LEU A 311 -36.39 -16.29 -2.07
CA LEU A 311 -35.03 -15.87 -1.70
C LEU A 311 -34.24 -15.35 -2.91
N LYS A 312 -34.39 -15.97 -4.09
CA LYS A 312 -33.78 -15.46 -5.33
C LYS A 312 -34.31 -14.06 -5.69
N ILE A 313 -35.62 -13.86 -5.60
CA ILE A 313 -36.25 -12.55 -5.88
C ILE A 313 -35.80 -11.52 -4.83
N GLY A 314 -35.84 -11.87 -3.54
CA GLY A 314 -35.41 -10.99 -2.45
C GLY A 314 -33.94 -10.59 -2.56
N MET A 315 -33.06 -11.50 -2.99
CA MET A 315 -31.65 -11.21 -3.22
C MET A 315 -31.42 -10.31 -4.45
N PHE A 316 -32.15 -10.51 -5.55
CA PHE A 316 -32.11 -9.59 -6.69
C PHE A 316 -32.58 -8.18 -6.30
N ALA A 317 -33.65 -8.09 -5.51
CA ALA A 317 -34.13 -6.82 -4.96
C ALA A 317 -33.10 -6.18 -4.03
N ALA A 318 -32.49 -6.96 -3.13
CA ALA A 318 -31.44 -6.47 -2.24
C ALA A 318 -30.20 -5.98 -3.02
N LEU A 319 -29.76 -6.73 -4.03
CA LEU A 319 -28.67 -6.33 -4.92
C LEU A 319 -29.00 -5.03 -5.66
N ALA A 320 -30.21 -4.88 -6.18
CA ALA A 320 -30.66 -3.66 -6.85
C ALA A 320 -30.68 -2.46 -5.90
N VAL A 321 -31.21 -2.63 -4.67
CA VAL A 321 -31.23 -1.58 -3.63
C VAL A 321 -29.81 -1.22 -3.19
N CYS A 322 -28.93 -2.20 -2.95
CA CYS A 322 -27.53 -1.96 -2.64
C CYS A 322 -26.82 -1.24 -3.78
N SER A 323 -27.05 -1.62 -5.05
CA SER A 323 -26.44 -0.98 -6.22
C SER A 323 -26.91 0.46 -6.38
N LEU A 324 -28.21 0.71 -6.19
CA LEU A 324 -28.79 2.05 -6.19
C LEU A 324 -28.25 2.91 -5.04
N GLY A 325 -28.17 2.34 -3.83
CA GLY A 325 -27.61 2.98 -2.65
C GLY A 325 -26.14 3.35 -2.84
N VAL A 326 -25.33 2.43 -3.38
CA VAL A 326 -23.94 2.68 -3.75
C VAL A 326 -23.87 3.79 -4.81
N GLY A 327 -24.73 3.79 -5.82
CA GLY A 327 -24.79 4.86 -6.83
C GLY A 327 -25.09 6.23 -6.22
N ILE A 328 -26.11 6.33 -5.37
CA ILE A 328 -26.49 7.57 -4.68
C ILE A 328 -25.37 8.06 -3.75
N VAL A 329 -24.74 7.15 -3.00
CA VAL A 329 -23.62 7.49 -2.09
C VAL A 329 -22.37 7.90 -2.87
N SER A 330 -22.12 7.25 -4.00
CA SER A 330 -21.01 7.56 -4.90
C SER A 330 -21.09 8.98 -5.45
N MET A 331 -22.30 9.46 -5.76
CA MET A 331 -22.55 10.83 -6.21
C MET A 331 -22.22 11.90 -5.15
N GLN A 332 -22.15 11.55 -3.86
CA GLN A 332 -21.90 12.51 -2.79
C GLN A 332 -20.41 12.75 -2.50
N ARG A 333 -19.51 11.91 -3.01
CA ARG A 333 -18.05 12.07 -2.84
C ARG A 333 -17.33 11.63 -4.10
N MET A 334 -17.41 12.48 -5.12
CA MET A 334 -16.87 12.26 -6.46
C MET A 334 -15.34 12.18 -6.49
N ASP A 335 -14.61 12.80 -5.56
CA ASP A 335 -13.13 12.85 -5.61
C ASP A 335 -12.50 11.45 -5.58
N SER A 336 -13.06 10.53 -4.80
CA SER A 336 -12.57 9.15 -4.73
C SER A 336 -12.85 8.34 -6.01
N ILE A 337 -13.86 8.74 -6.78
CA ILE A 337 -14.21 8.11 -8.07
C ILE A 337 -13.35 8.71 -9.17
N ARG A 338 -13.21 10.05 -9.17
CA ARG A 338 -12.30 10.80 -10.04
C ARG A 338 -10.89 10.29 -9.91
N PHE A 339 -10.39 10.15 -8.68
CA PHE A 339 -9.08 9.56 -8.39
C PHE A 339 -8.91 8.22 -9.10
N ARG A 340 -9.80 7.25 -8.84
CA ARG A 340 -9.73 5.93 -9.47
C ARG A 340 -9.77 6.01 -10.99
N ILE A 341 -10.71 6.75 -11.56
CA ILE A 341 -10.85 6.82 -13.03
C ILE A 341 -9.63 7.46 -13.67
N PHE A 342 -9.10 8.56 -13.13
CA PHE A 342 -7.89 9.17 -13.67
C PHE A 342 -6.68 8.23 -13.52
N THR A 343 -6.53 7.57 -12.37
CA THR A 343 -5.50 6.55 -12.17
C THR A 343 -5.66 5.42 -13.19
N TRP A 344 -6.87 4.91 -13.42
CA TRP A 344 -7.16 3.82 -14.36
C TRP A 344 -6.85 4.19 -15.80
N VAL A 345 -7.19 5.41 -16.22
CA VAL A 345 -6.88 5.91 -17.55
C VAL A 345 -5.36 6.05 -17.72
N SER A 346 -4.66 6.60 -16.71
CA SER A 346 -3.19 6.63 -16.71
C SER A 346 -2.57 5.24 -16.78
N THR A 347 -3.09 4.26 -16.02
CA THR A 347 -2.64 2.86 -16.07
C THR A 347 -2.86 2.24 -17.45
N TRP A 348 -4.00 2.53 -18.09
CA TRP A 348 -4.30 2.06 -19.44
C TRP A 348 -3.30 2.62 -20.46
N GLU A 349 -2.98 3.91 -20.37
CA GLU A 349 -1.97 4.56 -21.22
C GLU A 349 -0.56 3.99 -20.98
N MET A 350 -0.22 3.67 -19.73
CA MET A 350 1.05 3.01 -19.39
C MET A 350 1.21 1.63 -20.04
N ALA A 351 0.11 0.94 -20.36
CA ALA A 351 0.15 -0.36 -21.03
C ALA A 351 0.38 -0.24 -22.55
N ALA A 352 0.11 0.94 -23.14
CA ALA A 352 0.16 1.16 -24.59
C ALA A 352 1.54 0.90 -25.24
N PRO A 353 2.70 1.22 -24.60
CA PRO A 353 4.00 0.94 -25.18
C PRO A 353 4.35 -0.55 -25.29
N SER A 354 3.76 -1.42 -24.45
CA SER A 354 4.04 -2.86 -24.42
C SER A 354 2.76 -3.69 -24.23
N PRO A 355 1.83 -3.69 -25.21
CA PRO A 355 0.49 -4.24 -25.02
C PRO A 355 0.44 -5.78 -25.00
N ILE A 356 1.47 -6.47 -25.51
CA ILE A 356 1.48 -7.94 -25.63
C ILE A 356 2.05 -8.60 -24.38
N ILE A 357 3.22 -8.13 -23.93
CA ILE A 357 4.01 -8.73 -22.83
C ILE A 357 4.06 -7.86 -21.57
N GLY A 358 3.56 -6.63 -21.64
CA GLY A 358 3.51 -5.69 -20.53
C GLY A 358 4.84 -4.99 -20.25
N SER A 359 4.82 -4.10 -19.26
CA SER A 359 5.93 -3.21 -18.90
C SER A 359 6.84 -3.77 -17.80
N GLY A 360 6.55 -4.97 -17.30
CA GLY A 360 7.29 -5.61 -16.21
C GLY A 360 6.52 -5.57 -14.89
N VAL A 361 6.40 -6.73 -14.22
CA VAL A 361 5.78 -6.83 -12.89
C VAL A 361 6.37 -5.80 -11.91
N GLY A 362 5.51 -4.99 -11.29
CA GLY A 362 5.90 -3.94 -10.35
C GLY A 362 6.44 -2.65 -10.98
N SER A 363 6.24 -2.46 -12.29
CA SER A 363 6.69 -1.25 -13.01
C SER A 363 5.87 -0.01 -12.67
N PHE A 364 4.66 -0.19 -12.14
CA PHE A 364 3.70 0.89 -11.89
C PHE A 364 4.34 2.09 -11.20
N ARG A 365 4.99 1.88 -10.05
CA ARG A 365 5.55 2.97 -9.21
C ARG A 365 6.60 3.81 -9.94
N VAL A 366 7.33 3.23 -10.88
CA VAL A 366 8.40 3.92 -11.61
C VAL A 366 7.86 4.64 -12.85
N LEU A 367 6.88 4.05 -13.52
CA LEU A 367 6.29 4.56 -14.75
C LEU A 367 5.21 5.62 -14.49
N TYR A 368 4.35 5.38 -13.49
CA TYR A 368 3.15 6.16 -13.23
C TYR A 368 3.39 7.67 -13.11
N PRO A 369 4.48 8.18 -12.50
CA PRO A 369 4.72 9.61 -12.44
C PRO A 369 4.68 10.30 -13.82
N ALA A 370 5.14 9.67 -14.89
CA ALA A 370 5.10 10.24 -16.24
C ALA A 370 3.71 10.26 -16.89
N TYR A 371 2.77 9.46 -16.38
CA TYR A 371 1.39 9.37 -16.86
C TYR A 371 0.40 10.00 -15.89
N ARG A 372 0.89 10.55 -14.77
CA ARG A 372 0.06 11.08 -13.70
C ARG A 372 -0.64 12.35 -14.15
N ARG A 373 -1.95 12.37 -14.01
CA ARG A 373 -2.80 13.47 -14.46
C ARG A 373 -2.85 14.63 -13.45
N PRO A 374 -2.97 15.89 -13.90
CA PRO A 374 -3.01 17.08 -13.04
C PRO A 374 -4.03 17.00 -11.88
N GLN A 375 -5.22 16.44 -12.11
CA GLN A 375 -6.27 16.32 -11.09
C GLN A 375 -5.84 15.51 -9.87
N ILE A 376 -4.98 14.52 -10.08
CA ILE A 376 -4.57 13.59 -9.03
C ILE A 376 -3.75 14.33 -7.97
N PHE A 377 -2.92 15.30 -8.38
CA PHE A 377 -2.17 16.14 -7.46
C PHE A 377 -3.09 17.02 -6.59
N HIS A 378 -4.17 17.54 -7.17
CA HIS A 378 -5.17 18.34 -6.45
C HIS A 378 -6.00 17.49 -5.47
N ILE A 379 -6.40 16.29 -5.89
CA ILE A 379 -7.18 15.36 -5.04
C ILE A 379 -6.33 14.87 -3.86
N GLU A 380 -5.09 14.49 -4.10
CA GLU A 380 -4.20 13.99 -3.03
C GLU A 380 -3.64 15.14 -2.18
N GLY A 381 -3.56 16.35 -2.72
CA GLY A 381 -2.88 17.49 -2.09
C GLY A 381 -1.37 17.30 -1.96
N LYS A 382 -0.81 16.43 -2.80
CA LYS A 382 0.58 15.96 -2.70
C LYS A 382 1.23 15.86 -4.07
N HIS A 383 2.48 16.31 -4.12
CA HIS A 383 3.30 16.43 -5.32
C HIS A 383 4.43 15.39 -5.41
N ASN A 384 4.33 14.34 -4.59
CA ASN A 384 5.26 13.21 -4.53
C ASN A 384 4.67 11.98 -5.22
N THR A 385 5.49 10.95 -5.45
CA THR A 385 5.07 9.67 -6.07
C THR A 385 4.32 8.76 -5.09
N GLU A 386 3.17 9.20 -4.58
CA GLU A 386 2.42 8.44 -3.57
C GLU A 386 1.51 7.36 -4.14
N THR A 387 0.85 7.62 -5.27
CA THR A 387 0.11 6.56 -5.95
C THR A 387 1.11 5.52 -6.45
N ASP A 388 1.04 4.34 -5.85
CA ASP A 388 2.01 3.27 -6.05
C ASP A 388 1.37 2.06 -6.74
N HIS A 389 0.06 2.07 -6.98
CA HIS A 389 -0.71 1.06 -7.72
C HIS A 389 -1.95 1.64 -8.41
N ALA A 390 -2.60 0.84 -9.27
CA ALA A 390 -3.70 1.27 -10.11
C ALA A 390 -5.07 1.32 -9.40
N GLU A 391 -5.18 0.83 -8.15
CA GLU A 391 -6.46 0.62 -7.44
C GLU A 391 -7.44 -0.30 -8.23
N ASN A 392 -6.92 -1.06 -9.20
CA ASN A 392 -7.63 -2.02 -10.02
C ASN A 392 -6.65 -3.08 -10.53
N GLU A 393 -6.75 -4.27 -9.94
CA GLU A 393 -5.84 -5.38 -10.23
C GLU A 393 -5.85 -5.80 -11.70
N TYR A 394 -6.99 -5.75 -12.36
CA TYR A 394 -7.13 -6.25 -13.72
C TYR A 394 -6.38 -5.37 -14.72
N LEU A 395 -6.46 -4.05 -14.50
CA LEU A 395 -5.68 -3.08 -15.26
C LEU A 395 -4.19 -3.16 -14.94
N GLU A 396 -3.85 -3.41 -13.68
CA GLU A 396 -2.45 -3.55 -13.26
C GLU A 396 -1.80 -4.81 -13.85
N VAL A 397 -2.47 -5.97 -13.80
CA VAL A 397 -2.01 -7.20 -14.46
C VAL A 397 -1.85 -6.99 -15.97
N PHE A 398 -2.78 -6.28 -16.61
CA PHE A 398 -2.67 -5.96 -18.03
C PHE A 398 -1.49 -5.02 -18.32
N MET A 399 -1.24 -4.02 -17.48
CA MET A 399 -0.09 -3.13 -17.62
C MET A 399 1.23 -3.86 -17.39
N ASP A 400 1.29 -4.71 -16.35
CA ASP A 400 2.49 -5.44 -15.98
C ASP A 400 2.85 -6.53 -16.99
N GLU A 401 1.88 -7.32 -17.48
CA GLU A 401 2.13 -8.52 -18.29
C GLU A 401 1.49 -8.51 -19.70
N GLY A 402 0.80 -7.43 -20.06
CA GLY A 402 0.15 -7.31 -21.35
C GLY A 402 -1.00 -8.30 -21.55
N LEU A 403 -1.41 -8.44 -22.81
CA LEU A 403 -2.53 -9.29 -23.21
C LEU A 403 -2.31 -10.77 -22.85
N ILE A 404 -1.08 -11.27 -22.92
CA ILE A 404 -0.77 -12.68 -22.63
C ILE A 404 -0.98 -12.97 -21.14
N GLY A 405 -0.34 -12.20 -20.27
CA GLY A 405 -0.48 -12.42 -18.82
C GLY A 405 -1.89 -12.15 -18.32
N PHE A 406 -2.55 -11.12 -18.85
CA PHE A 406 -3.96 -10.86 -18.57
C PHE A 406 -4.86 -12.04 -18.99
N GLY A 407 -4.62 -12.62 -20.17
CA GLY A 407 -5.34 -13.81 -20.63
C GLY A 407 -5.14 -15.01 -19.70
N ILE A 408 -3.91 -15.23 -19.22
CA ILE A 408 -3.59 -16.29 -18.24
C ILE A 408 -4.28 -16.02 -16.89
N PHE A 409 -4.31 -14.77 -16.43
CA PHE A 409 -4.98 -14.39 -15.19
C PHE A 409 -6.49 -14.66 -15.26
N VAL A 410 -7.15 -14.27 -16.35
CA VAL A 410 -8.56 -14.59 -16.61
C VAL A 410 -8.77 -16.10 -16.68
N TRP A 411 -7.86 -16.84 -17.34
CA TRP A 411 -7.91 -18.29 -17.41
C TRP A 411 -7.88 -18.94 -16.02
N ILE A 412 -6.98 -18.49 -15.13
CA ILE A 412 -6.92 -18.93 -13.73
C ILE A 412 -8.27 -18.68 -13.03
N ILE A 413 -8.81 -17.46 -13.13
CA ILE A 413 -10.09 -17.10 -12.48
C ILE A 413 -11.23 -18.03 -12.94
N VAL A 414 -11.37 -18.22 -14.25
CA VAL A 414 -12.42 -19.06 -14.83
C VAL A 414 -12.23 -20.53 -14.44
N LEU A 415 -10.99 -21.03 -14.53
CA LEU A 415 -10.67 -22.41 -14.20
C LEU A 415 -11.00 -22.73 -12.74
N PHE A 416 -10.46 -21.98 -11.78
CA PHE A 416 -10.69 -22.28 -10.36
C PHE A 416 -12.14 -22.05 -9.96
N SER A 417 -12.83 -21.07 -10.55
CA SER A 417 -14.27 -20.86 -10.32
C SER A 417 -15.11 -22.04 -10.83
N THR A 418 -14.84 -22.52 -12.04
CA THR A 418 -15.58 -23.64 -12.64
C THR A 418 -15.28 -24.97 -11.94
N MET A 419 -14.02 -25.21 -11.58
CA MET A 419 -13.60 -26.38 -10.79
C MET A 419 -14.28 -26.38 -9.41
N GLY A 420 -14.23 -25.25 -8.70
CA GLY A 420 -14.86 -25.10 -7.40
C GLY A 420 -16.37 -25.31 -7.45
N ALA A 421 -17.05 -24.74 -8.44
CA ALA A 421 -18.49 -24.90 -8.61
C ALA A 421 -18.89 -26.35 -8.95
N ARG A 422 -18.16 -27.01 -9.86
CA ARG A 422 -18.40 -28.43 -10.19
C ARG A 422 -18.13 -29.35 -9.00
N ALA A 423 -17.08 -29.08 -8.24
CA ALA A 423 -16.77 -29.85 -7.04
C ALA A 423 -17.81 -29.63 -5.94
N LEU A 424 -18.26 -28.39 -5.76
CA LEU A 424 -19.34 -28.05 -4.82
C LEU A 424 -20.62 -28.81 -5.17
N ALA A 425 -21.00 -28.87 -6.45
CA ALA A 425 -22.14 -29.65 -6.92
C ALA A 425 -22.05 -31.13 -6.50
N ARG A 426 -20.91 -31.77 -6.75
CA ARG A 426 -20.66 -33.17 -6.38
C ARG A 426 -20.69 -33.37 -4.86
N PHE A 427 -20.09 -32.46 -4.09
CA PHE A 427 -20.07 -32.55 -2.63
C PHE A 427 -21.47 -32.34 -2.01
N THR A 428 -22.40 -31.68 -2.71
CA THR A 428 -23.78 -31.49 -2.22
C THR A 428 -24.76 -32.58 -2.66
N GLU A 429 -24.42 -33.42 -3.65
CA GLU A 429 -25.27 -34.54 -4.09
C GLU A 429 -25.62 -35.50 -2.93
N GLY A 430 -24.67 -35.75 -2.02
CA GLY A 430 -24.82 -36.66 -0.87
C GLY A 430 -25.55 -36.10 0.35
N LEU A 431 -25.94 -34.82 0.36
CA LEU A 431 -26.64 -34.15 1.47
C LEU A 431 -28.12 -34.59 1.52
N SER A 432 -28.42 -35.87 1.81
CA SER A 432 -29.77 -36.40 1.62
C SER A 432 -30.88 -35.71 2.46
N ILE A 433 -32.06 -35.70 1.83
CA ILE A 433 -33.38 -35.32 2.34
C ILE A 433 -33.72 -36.16 3.58
N ARG A 434 -34.55 -35.62 4.48
CA ARG A 434 -35.21 -36.41 5.54
C ARG A 434 -35.85 -37.64 4.91
N ASP A 435 -35.59 -38.82 5.44
CA ASP A 435 -36.27 -40.04 5.01
C ASP A 435 -37.80 -39.82 5.08
N PRO A 436 -38.56 -39.99 3.98
CA PRO A 436 -40.00 -39.77 3.96
C PRO A 436 -40.76 -40.68 4.93
N VAL A 437 -40.16 -41.83 5.29
CA VAL A 437 -40.79 -42.87 6.12
C VAL A 437 -40.33 -42.77 7.57
N SER A 438 -39.03 -42.58 7.82
CA SER A 438 -38.50 -42.55 9.20
C SER A 438 -38.36 -41.13 9.79
N GLY A 439 -38.48 -40.08 8.97
CA GLY A 439 -38.26 -38.69 9.38
C GLY A 439 -36.81 -38.36 9.80
N LYS A 440 -35.92 -39.35 9.85
CA LYS A 440 -34.52 -39.21 10.26
C LYS A 440 -33.64 -38.86 9.05
N ARG A 441 -32.61 -38.05 9.27
CA ARG A 441 -31.60 -37.74 8.25
C ARG A 441 -30.67 -38.95 8.07
N LYS A 442 -30.52 -39.44 6.83
CA LYS A 442 -29.46 -40.38 6.46
C LYS A 442 -28.15 -39.58 6.32
N SER A 443 -27.21 -39.80 7.23
CA SER A 443 -26.02 -38.97 7.39
C SER A 443 -24.87 -39.42 6.48
N THR A 444 -24.81 -38.89 5.27
CA THR A 444 -23.59 -38.80 4.44
C THR A 444 -23.25 -37.33 4.20
N ASP A 445 -23.20 -36.54 5.27
CA ASP A 445 -22.90 -35.10 5.25
C ASP A 445 -21.42 -34.89 4.91
N ASP A 446 -21.09 -34.59 3.65
CA ASP A 446 -19.72 -34.35 3.23
C ASP A 446 -19.24 -32.98 3.77
N PRO A 447 -18.31 -32.95 4.75
CA PRO A 447 -17.85 -31.70 5.34
C PRO A 447 -17.15 -30.78 4.35
N ARG A 448 -16.69 -31.31 3.20
CA ARG A 448 -16.00 -30.56 2.14
C ARG A 448 -16.93 -29.61 1.41
N ALA A 449 -18.23 -29.91 1.35
CA ALA A 449 -19.23 -29.02 0.74
C ALA A 449 -19.19 -27.62 1.37
N TYR A 450 -19.14 -27.54 2.70
CA TYR A 450 -19.09 -26.26 3.41
C TYR A 450 -17.75 -25.55 3.25
N TYR A 451 -16.63 -26.28 3.30
CA TYR A 451 -15.32 -25.65 3.07
C TYR A 451 -15.20 -25.08 1.65
N MET A 452 -15.62 -25.85 0.64
CA MET A 452 -15.65 -25.41 -0.75
C MET A 452 -16.57 -24.19 -0.93
N LEU A 453 -17.77 -24.21 -0.33
CA LEU A 453 -18.69 -23.09 -0.35
C LEU A 453 -18.04 -21.79 0.17
N GLY A 454 -17.43 -21.84 1.35
CA GLY A 454 -16.80 -20.68 1.97
C GLY A 454 -15.59 -20.17 1.19
N ILE A 455 -14.73 -21.07 0.75
CA ILE A 455 -13.50 -20.75 -0.01
C ILE A 455 -13.83 -20.18 -1.39
N LEU A 456 -14.81 -20.76 -2.11
CA LEU A 456 -15.21 -20.29 -3.43
C LEU A 456 -15.88 -18.90 -3.36
N ALA A 457 -16.75 -18.67 -2.37
CA ALA A 457 -17.34 -17.36 -2.15
C ALA A 457 -16.29 -16.32 -1.71
N ALA A 458 -15.29 -16.72 -0.90
CA ALA A 458 -14.16 -15.87 -0.55
C ALA A 458 -13.34 -15.48 -1.79
N PHE A 459 -13.09 -16.43 -2.68
CA PHE A 459 -12.36 -16.22 -3.93
C PHE A 459 -13.06 -15.18 -4.81
N TRP A 460 -14.37 -15.29 -5.00
CA TRP A 460 -15.15 -14.30 -5.77
C TRP A 460 -15.23 -12.93 -5.09
N GLY A 461 -15.48 -12.91 -3.79
CA GLY A 461 -15.54 -11.66 -3.02
C GLY A 461 -14.22 -10.88 -3.08
N MET A 462 -13.11 -11.60 -2.98
CA MET A 462 -11.77 -11.03 -3.10
C MET A 462 -11.49 -10.49 -4.50
N LEU A 463 -11.80 -11.24 -5.56
CA LEU A 463 -11.63 -10.79 -6.95
C LEU A 463 -12.41 -9.51 -7.28
N ILE A 464 -13.60 -9.34 -6.68
CA ILE A 464 -14.42 -8.13 -6.82
C ILE A 464 -13.83 -6.99 -5.99
N HIS A 465 -13.31 -7.27 -4.80
CA HIS A 465 -12.59 -6.29 -3.99
C HIS A 465 -11.34 -5.76 -4.70
N ASN A 466 -10.56 -6.66 -5.32
CA ASN A 466 -9.32 -6.32 -6.05
C ASN A 466 -9.58 -5.48 -7.32
N PHE A 467 -10.81 -5.51 -7.86
CA PHE A 467 -11.20 -4.65 -8.97
C PHE A 467 -11.31 -3.17 -8.56
N MET A 468 -11.54 -2.87 -7.27
CA MET A 468 -11.95 -1.53 -6.80
C MET A 468 -11.04 -0.90 -5.75
N ASP A 469 -10.11 -1.64 -5.15
CA ASP A 469 -9.36 -1.17 -3.98
C ASP A 469 -7.93 -1.74 -3.96
N VAL A 470 -7.74 -3.00 -3.56
CA VAL A 470 -6.39 -3.48 -3.19
C VAL A 470 -5.80 -4.37 -4.28
N SER A 471 -4.63 -4.00 -4.81
CA SER A 471 -3.84 -4.82 -5.76
C SER A 471 -3.26 -6.10 -5.09
N LEU A 472 -3.04 -7.16 -5.87
CA LEU A 472 -2.45 -8.43 -5.45
C LEU A 472 -0.95 -8.33 -5.17
N ARG A 473 -0.29 -7.22 -5.54
CA ARG A 473 1.11 -7.00 -5.17
C ARG A 473 1.33 -6.88 -3.67
N PHE A 474 0.29 -6.44 -2.95
CA PHE A 474 0.33 -6.29 -1.51
C PHE A 474 0.19 -7.66 -0.85
N VAL A 475 1.05 -7.92 0.14
CA VAL A 475 1.00 -9.17 0.91
C VAL A 475 -0.33 -9.39 1.60
N SER A 476 -1.03 -8.33 2.01
CA SER A 476 -2.36 -8.39 2.63
C SER A 476 -3.44 -8.96 1.70
N SER A 477 -3.21 -8.93 0.39
CA SER A 477 -4.11 -9.41 -0.64
C SER A 477 -3.53 -10.63 -1.35
N GLY A 478 -2.41 -10.47 -2.06
CA GLY A 478 -1.81 -11.47 -2.94
C GLY A 478 -1.75 -12.87 -2.34
N ILE A 479 -1.19 -13.01 -1.12
CA ILE A 479 -1.03 -14.33 -0.50
C ILE A 479 -2.35 -15.10 -0.39
N PHE A 480 -3.48 -14.42 -0.18
CA PHE A 480 -4.77 -15.06 0.06
C PHE A 480 -5.44 -15.48 -1.26
N LEU A 481 -5.32 -14.71 -2.35
CA LEU A 481 -5.92 -15.13 -3.63
C LEU A 481 -5.32 -16.46 -4.08
N TRP A 482 -3.99 -16.53 -4.05
CA TRP A 482 -3.24 -17.71 -4.45
C TRP A 482 -3.47 -18.88 -3.48
N LEU A 483 -3.65 -18.62 -2.19
CA LEU A 483 -4.10 -19.64 -1.24
C LEU A 483 -5.46 -20.21 -1.60
N LEU A 484 -6.46 -19.35 -1.85
CA LEU A 484 -7.82 -19.78 -2.16
C LEU A 484 -7.85 -20.63 -3.43
N ALA A 485 -7.12 -20.23 -4.48
CA ALA A 485 -6.93 -21.02 -5.68
C ALA A 485 -6.29 -22.39 -5.35
N GLY A 486 -5.20 -22.40 -4.58
CA GLY A 486 -4.53 -23.62 -4.13
C GLY A 486 -5.45 -24.56 -3.34
N LEU A 487 -6.28 -24.03 -2.44
CA LEU A 487 -7.24 -24.80 -1.65
C LEU A 487 -8.38 -25.39 -2.51
N ILE A 488 -8.90 -24.62 -3.46
CA ILE A 488 -9.89 -25.11 -4.43
C ILE A 488 -9.28 -26.27 -5.21
N GLY A 489 -8.09 -26.08 -5.79
CA GLY A 489 -7.39 -27.12 -6.53
C GLY A 489 -7.11 -28.37 -5.68
N ALA A 490 -6.70 -28.20 -4.42
CA ALA A 490 -6.42 -29.30 -3.50
C ALA A 490 -7.66 -30.17 -3.25
N MET A 491 -8.80 -29.55 -2.98
CA MET A 491 -10.08 -30.24 -2.77
C MET A 491 -10.56 -31.02 -4.00
N VAL A 492 -10.22 -30.57 -5.21
CA VAL A 492 -10.58 -31.25 -6.46
C VAL A 492 -9.62 -32.39 -6.80
N ILE A 493 -8.31 -32.17 -6.68
CA ILE A 493 -7.29 -33.17 -7.07
C ILE A 493 -7.20 -34.34 -6.09
N HIS A 494 -7.50 -34.09 -4.81
CA HIS A 494 -7.47 -35.11 -3.76
C HIS A 494 -8.86 -35.64 -3.44
N ASP A 495 -9.76 -35.71 -4.42
CA ASP A 495 -11.11 -36.24 -4.24
C ASP A 495 -11.15 -37.77 -4.51
N PRO A 496 -11.62 -38.62 -3.56
CA PRO A 496 -12.05 -38.29 -2.19
C PRO A 496 -10.88 -37.99 -1.25
N MET A 497 -11.04 -36.94 -0.42
CA MET A 497 -10.01 -36.57 0.56
C MET A 497 -10.06 -37.53 1.74
N ARG A 498 -8.92 -38.13 2.08
CA ARG A 498 -8.78 -38.96 3.27
C ARG A 498 -9.01 -38.14 4.54
N GLU A 499 -9.59 -38.74 5.58
CA GLU A 499 -9.80 -38.05 6.85
C GLU A 499 -8.47 -37.70 7.53
N THR A 500 -7.60 -38.70 7.67
CA THR A 500 -6.29 -38.62 8.33
C THR A 500 -5.18 -39.13 7.41
N GLU A 501 -3.93 -38.85 7.79
CA GLU A 501 -2.79 -39.43 7.10
C GLU A 501 -2.74 -40.96 7.28
N PRO A 502 -2.34 -41.72 6.24
CA PRO A 502 -2.09 -43.14 6.40
C PRO A 502 -0.97 -43.36 7.43
N PRO A 503 -1.11 -44.36 8.33
CA PRO A 503 -0.06 -44.68 9.29
C PRO A 503 1.25 -45.00 8.55
N PRO A 504 2.41 -44.71 9.16
CA PRO A 504 3.69 -45.05 8.56
C PRO A 504 3.72 -46.54 8.23
N ASP A 505 4.02 -46.84 6.96
CA ASP A 505 4.17 -48.20 6.42
C ASP A 505 5.13 -49.01 7.31
N LYS A 506 4.57 -49.96 8.06
CA LYS A 506 5.32 -50.81 9.01
C LYS A 506 6.14 -51.89 8.30
N ASP A 507 5.78 -52.20 7.06
CA ASP A 507 6.40 -53.23 6.24
C ASP A 507 7.45 -52.65 5.27
N ALA A 508 7.67 -51.32 5.32
CA ALA A 508 8.77 -50.70 4.62
C ALA A 508 10.11 -51.28 5.13
N PRO A 509 10.99 -51.79 4.25
CA PRO A 509 12.24 -52.40 4.67
C PRO A 509 13.02 -51.42 5.56
N PRO A 510 13.58 -51.89 6.69
CA PRO A 510 14.40 -51.05 7.55
C PRO A 510 15.51 -50.43 6.71
N GLU A 511 15.67 -49.11 6.79
CA GLU A 511 16.75 -48.43 6.09
C GLU A 511 18.08 -49.10 6.46
N ALA A 512 18.82 -49.57 5.46
CA ALA A 512 20.11 -50.23 5.66
C ALA A 512 21.00 -49.34 6.53
N ALA A 513 21.56 -49.89 7.62
CA ALA A 513 22.41 -49.13 8.54
C ALA A 513 23.58 -48.48 7.77
N PRO A 514 23.89 -47.19 7.99
CA PRO A 514 25.05 -46.56 7.38
C PRO A 514 26.33 -47.28 7.81
N SER A 515 27.32 -47.35 6.92
CA SER A 515 28.64 -47.90 7.25
C SER A 515 29.27 -47.12 8.42
N PRO A 516 30.21 -47.68 9.20
CA PRO A 516 30.82 -46.98 10.33
C PRO A 516 31.43 -45.62 9.95
N LEU A 517 32.04 -45.54 8.77
CA LEU A 517 32.56 -44.29 8.20
C LEU A 517 31.43 -43.31 7.88
N ALA A 518 30.36 -43.76 7.21
CA ALA A 518 29.19 -42.94 6.91
C ALA A 518 28.49 -42.46 8.19
N ALA A 519 28.40 -43.29 9.24
CA ALA A 519 27.80 -42.92 10.52
C ALA A 519 28.64 -41.86 11.27
N THR A 520 29.98 -41.97 11.23
CA THR A 520 30.89 -40.97 11.81
C THR A 520 30.84 -39.65 11.04
N LEU A 521 30.87 -39.71 9.70
CA LEU A 521 30.70 -38.53 8.84
C LEU A 521 29.34 -37.87 9.04
N GLN A 522 28.28 -38.66 9.19
CA GLN A 522 26.93 -38.17 9.44
C GLN A 522 26.81 -37.50 10.83
N LYS A 523 27.43 -38.07 11.87
CA LYS A 523 27.53 -37.42 13.20
C LYS A 523 28.31 -36.11 13.14
N GLY A 524 29.44 -36.08 12.43
CA GLY A 524 30.24 -34.88 12.20
C GLY A 524 29.46 -33.79 11.46
N LEU A 525 28.74 -34.19 10.40
CA LEU A 525 27.87 -33.30 9.64
C LEU A 525 26.71 -32.76 10.49
N HIS A 526 26.08 -33.60 11.32
CA HIS A 526 25.02 -33.15 12.24
C HIS A 526 25.54 -32.12 13.25
N LEU A 527 26.73 -32.34 13.82
CA LEU A 527 27.35 -31.39 14.74
C LEU A 527 27.67 -30.08 14.03
N ALA A 528 28.27 -30.15 12.83
CA ALA A 528 28.56 -28.96 12.01
C ALA A 528 27.28 -28.19 11.65
N THR A 529 26.20 -28.87 11.26
CA THR A 529 24.91 -28.22 10.97
C THR A 529 24.28 -27.60 12.20
N LEU A 530 24.36 -28.24 13.37
CA LEU A 530 23.87 -27.67 14.63
C LEU A 530 24.69 -26.42 15.01
N SER A 531 26.01 -26.49 14.92
CA SER A 531 26.90 -25.35 15.19
C SER A 531 26.63 -24.19 14.23
N LEU A 532 26.46 -24.47 12.93
CA LEU A 532 26.10 -23.46 11.92
C LEU A 532 24.72 -22.87 12.19
N SER A 533 23.75 -23.69 12.61
CA SER A 533 22.40 -23.24 12.99
C SER A 533 22.44 -22.28 14.17
N ILE A 534 23.19 -22.62 15.21
CA ILE A 534 23.34 -21.80 16.42
C ILE A 534 24.06 -20.50 16.07
N ALA A 535 25.12 -20.57 15.27
CA ALA A 535 25.85 -19.38 14.80
C ALA A 535 24.95 -18.47 13.96
N LEU A 536 24.14 -19.03 13.05
CA LEU A 536 23.17 -18.28 12.25
C LEU A 536 22.07 -17.67 13.13
N ALA A 537 21.56 -18.42 14.12
CA ALA A 537 20.61 -17.91 15.11
C ALA A 537 21.17 -16.69 15.83
N TYR A 538 22.39 -16.84 16.34
CA TYR A 538 23.08 -15.81 17.10
C TYR A 538 23.30 -14.57 16.24
N PHE A 539 23.78 -14.74 15.00
CA PHE A 539 24.00 -13.63 14.08
C PHE A 539 22.70 -12.89 13.75
N ILE A 540 21.63 -13.61 13.41
CA ILE A 540 20.32 -13.04 13.10
C ILE A 540 19.74 -12.29 14.32
N VAL A 541 19.86 -12.87 15.52
CA VAL A 541 19.43 -12.26 16.80
C VAL A 541 20.23 -11.01 17.13
N MET A 542 21.56 -11.03 16.95
CA MET A 542 22.41 -9.86 17.19
C MET A 542 22.08 -8.72 16.23
N GLN A 543 21.85 -9.02 14.95
CA GLN A 543 21.46 -7.99 13.99
C GLN A 543 20.07 -7.40 14.29
N PHE A 544 19.10 -8.20 14.72
CA PHE A 544 17.78 -7.69 15.11
C PHE A 544 17.85 -6.79 16.36
N LYS A 545 18.78 -7.05 17.29
CA LYS A 545 19.07 -6.16 18.41
C LYS A 545 19.54 -4.79 17.90
N ASP A 546 20.44 -4.78 16.92
CA ASP A 546 20.99 -3.54 16.35
C ASP A 546 20.00 -2.80 15.44
N ALA A 547 18.99 -3.49 14.92
CA ALA A 547 17.90 -2.90 14.15
C ALA A 547 16.97 -2.01 14.99
N GLN A 548 17.06 -2.08 16.32
CA GLN A 548 16.19 -1.34 17.20
C GLN A 548 16.73 0.08 17.42
N GLY A 549 15.86 1.06 17.15
CA GLY A 549 16.12 2.45 17.51
C GLY A 549 16.14 2.65 19.03
N PRO A 550 16.52 3.84 19.52
CA PRO A 550 16.46 4.14 20.95
C PRO A 550 15.05 3.89 21.48
N LEU A 551 14.92 3.03 22.50
CA LEU A 551 13.65 2.76 23.17
C LEU A 551 13.18 4.01 23.91
N PRO A 552 12.05 4.62 23.55
CA PRO A 552 11.39 5.53 24.46
C PRO A 552 10.67 4.71 25.54
N GLN A 553 10.47 5.32 26.71
CA GLN A 553 9.87 4.72 27.90
C GLN A 553 8.30 4.64 27.96
N PRO A 554 7.49 4.53 26.87
CA PRO A 554 6.08 4.16 26.99
C PRO A 554 5.85 2.64 27.09
N PHE A 555 4.88 2.23 27.92
CA PHE A 555 4.48 0.82 28.10
C PHE A 555 4.17 0.09 26.78
N GLY A 556 3.44 0.73 25.84
CA GLY A 556 3.07 0.08 24.59
C GLY A 556 4.25 -0.18 23.65
N GLU A 557 5.26 0.68 23.67
CA GLU A 557 6.50 0.47 22.89
C GLU A 557 7.27 -0.74 23.45
N LEU A 558 7.35 -0.86 24.78
CA LEU A 558 7.95 -2.01 25.44
C LEU A 558 7.16 -3.30 25.17
N LEU A 559 5.83 -3.24 25.21
CA LEU A 559 4.98 -4.39 24.91
C LEU A 559 5.15 -4.85 23.46
N LEU A 560 5.13 -3.91 22.52
CA LEU A 560 5.35 -4.18 21.11
C LEU A 560 6.74 -4.78 20.85
N TRP A 561 7.74 -4.26 21.55
CA TRP A 561 9.10 -4.77 21.55
C TRP A 561 9.16 -6.23 22.03
N LEU A 562 8.53 -6.55 23.17
CA LEU A 562 8.45 -7.92 23.69
C LEU A 562 7.74 -8.85 22.70
N ILE A 563 6.58 -8.45 22.16
CA ILE A 563 5.83 -9.24 21.19
C ILE A 563 6.69 -9.54 19.96
N SER A 564 7.38 -8.53 19.44
CA SER A 564 8.23 -8.66 18.25
C SER A 564 9.41 -9.59 18.50
N TRP A 565 10.08 -9.46 19.65
CA TRP A 565 11.18 -10.35 20.04
C TRP A 565 10.71 -11.80 20.24
N ILE A 566 9.57 -12.01 20.88
CA ILE A 566 9.02 -13.37 21.10
C ILE A 566 8.65 -14.00 19.77
N ALA A 567 7.96 -13.27 18.89
CA ALA A 567 7.59 -13.75 17.57
C ALA A 567 8.83 -14.07 16.71
N PHE A 568 9.82 -13.18 16.72
CA PHE A 568 11.07 -13.35 15.99
C PHE A 568 11.90 -14.52 16.51
N ALA A 569 12.16 -14.57 17.82
CA ALA A 569 12.89 -15.68 18.44
C ALA A 569 12.19 -17.02 18.21
N GLY A 570 10.85 -17.04 18.31
CA GLY A 570 10.05 -18.22 17.98
C GLY A 570 10.20 -18.64 16.51
N THR A 571 10.23 -17.69 15.58
CA THR A 571 10.39 -17.97 14.13
C THR A 571 11.79 -18.47 13.80
N VAL A 572 12.83 -17.85 14.34
CA VAL A 572 14.22 -18.30 14.20
C VAL A 572 14.38 -19.68 14.82
N ALA A 573 13.91 -19.90 16.05
CA ALA A 573 13.99 -21.19 16.72
C ALA A 573 13.24 -22.29 15.95
N ALA A 574 12.03 -22.01 15.44
CA ALA A 574 11.29 -22.96 14.63
C ALA A 574 12.01 -23.30 13.32
N THR A 575 12.54 -22.30 12.62
CA THR A 575 13.28 -22.47 11.37
C THR A 575 14.53 -23.32 11.58
N LEU A 576 15.30 -23.01 12.62
CA LEU A 576 16.52 -23.74 12.96
C LEU A 576 16.22 -25.15 13.49
N TRP A 577 15.12 -25.32 14.23
CA TRP A 577 14.68 -26.63 14.67
C TRP A 577 14.28 -27.52 13.49
N VAL A 578 13.54 -26.97 12.51
CA VAL A 578 13.22 -27.64 11.24
C VAL A 578 14.51 -28.00 10.51
N PHE A 579 15.44 -27.04 10.39
CA PHE A 579 16.74 -27.26 9.74
C PHE A 579 17.53 -28.39 10.43
N PHE A 580 17.66 -28.34 11.75
CA PHE A 580 18.34 -29.37 12.53
C PHE A 580 17.67 -30.74 12.38
N LYS A 581 16.34 -30.81 12.44
CA LYS A 581 15.62 -32.08 12.26
C LYS A 581 15.74 -32.64 10.86
N THR A 582 15.73 -31.80 9.84
CA THR A 582 15.91 -32.20 8.43
C THR A 582 17.36 -32.60 8.16
N SER A 583 18.32 -31.96 8.84
CA SER A 583 19.74 -32.33 8.74
C SER A 583 20.01 -33.76 9.23
N LYS A 584 19.21 -34.24 10.19
CA LYS A 584 19.37 -35.56 10.81
C LYS A 584 19.03 -36.75 9.90
N SER A 585 18.24 -36.54 8.84
CA SER A 585 17.82 -37.63 7.93
C SER A 585 18.70 -37.76 6.68
N LEU A 586 19.77 -36.98 6.55
CA LEU A 586 20.46 -36.83 5.27
C LEU A 586 21.37 -38.00 4.87
N ARG A 587 20.98 -38.70 3.80
CA ARG A 587 21.90 -39.33 2.82
C ARG A 587 22.09 -38.50 1.53
N LEU A 588 21.48 -37.32 1.40
CA LEU A 588 21.44 -36.56 0.13
C LEU A 588 22.22 -35.24 0.18
N MET A 589 23.37 -35.22 -0.50
CA MET A 589 24.13 -34.00 -0.85
C MET A 589 23.24 -32.90 -1.49
N TYR A 590 22.18 -33.30 -2.22
CA TYR A 590 21.18 -32.39 -2.82
C TYR A 590 20.37 -31.58 -1.81
N GLY A 591 20.07 -32.15 -0.63
CA GLY A 591 19.37 -31.41 0.42
C GLY A 591 20.22 -30.26 0.93
N PHE A 592 21.51 -30.49 1.13
CA PHE A 592 22.46 -29.44 1.53
C PHE A 592 22.63 -28.36 0.46
N LEU A 593 22.65 -28.74 -0.83
CA LEU A 593 22.71 -27.79 -1.94
C LEU A 593 21.43 -26.94 -2.03
N ILE A 594 20.25 -27.55 -1.92
CA ILE A 594 18.95 -26.85 -1.94
C ILE A 594 18.82 -25.92 -0.73
N PHE A 595 19.22 -26.37 0.47
CA PHE A 595 19.23 -25.53 1.67
C PHE A 595 20.29 -24.43 1.64
N GLY A 596 21.50 -24.72 1.12
CA GLY A 596 22.55 -23.72 0.92
C GLY A 596 22.12 -22.65 -0.08
N ALA A 597 21.45 -23.06 -1.17
CA ALA A 597 20.83 -22.15 -2.12
C ALA A 597 19.74 -21.29 -1.47
N ALA A 598 19.01 -21.81 -0.48
CA ALA A 598 17.99 -21.07 0.26
C ALA A 598 18.55 -20.01 1.23
N LEU A 599 19.78 -20.17 1.71
CA LEU A 599 20.43 -19.17 2.58
C LEU A 599 20.68 -17.86 1.84
N PHE A 600 20.96 -17.91 0.53
CA PHE A 600 21.22 -16.71 -0.27
C PHE A 600 19.99 -15.78 -0.38
N PRO A 601 18.78 -16.25 -0.76
CA PRO A 601 17.58 -15.42 -0.72
C PRO A 601 17.24 -14.95 0.69
N VAL A 602 17.37 -15.80 1.72
CA VAL A 602 17.12 -15.38 3.11
C VAL A 602 18.05 -14.24 3.53
N TYR A 603 19.35 -14.35 3.21
CA TYR A 603 20.32 -13.27 3.46
C TYR A 603 19.98 -12.00 2.68
N THR A 604 19.55 -12.14 1.42
CA THR A 604 19.18 -11.01 0.56
C THR A 604 17.96 -10.27 1.09
N PHE A 605 16.88 -10.98 1.41
CA PHE A 605 15.65 -10.38 1.96
C PHE A 605 15.87 -9.79 3.35
N TRP A 606 16.73 -10.42 4.16
CA TRP A 606 17.17 -9.83 5.42
C TRP A 606 17.97 -8.53 5.19
N GLY A 607 18.80 -8.49 4.15
CA GLY A 607 19.45 -7.26 3.69
C GLY A 607 18.44 -6.18 3.34
N PHE A 608 17.38 -6.49 2.59
CA PHE A 608 16.33 -5.53 2.25
C PHE A 608 15.60 -5.02 3.50
N PHE A 609 15.23 -5.92 4.42
CA PHE A 609 14.65 -5.55 5.72
C PHE A 609 15.57 -4.58 6.49
N MET A 610 16.86 -4.90 6.59
CA MET A 610 17.84 -4.04 7.27
C MET A 610 18.06 -2.70 6.55
N ALA A 611 17.95 -2.68 5.22
CA ALA A 611 18.02 -1.46 4.43
C ALA A 611 16.89 -0.50 4.83
N ASP A 612 15.65 -0.98 4.97
CA ASP A 612 14.52 -0.17 5.43
C ASP A 612 14.70 0.34 6.87
N VAL A 613 15.25 -0.50 7.76
CA VAL A 613 15.57 -0.09 9.14
C VAL A 613 16.58 1.05 9.15
N HIS A 614 17.69 0.89 8.43
CA HIS A 614 18.72 1.92 8.33
C HIS A 614 18.19 3.18 7.64
N HIS A 615 17.30 3.06 6.67
CA HIS A 615 16.66 4.21 6.02
C HIS A 615 15.87 5.05 7.05
N ASN A 616 15.04 4.42 7.87
CA ASN A 616 14.26 5.11 8.89
C ASN A 616 15.14 5.72 9.99
N ARG A 617 16.25 5.05 10.36
CA ARG A 617 17.28 5.64 11.24
C ARG A 617 17.96 6.84 10.60
N GLY A 618 18.27 6.78 9.30
CA GLY A 618 18.83 7.89 8.54
C GLY A 618 17.91 9.12 8.57
N ILE A 619 16.60 8.93 8.35
CA ILE A 619 15.60 10.00 8.45
C ILE A 619 15.59 10.60 9.85
N PHE A 620 15.62 9.75 10.88
CA PHE A 620 15.62 10.20 12.27
C PHE A 620 16.84 11.08 12.60
N PHE A 621 18.05 10.67 12.20
CA PHE A 621 19.27 11.47 12.41
C PHE A 621 19.30 12.73 11.56
N SER A 622 18.83 12.67 10.31
CA SER A 622 18.70 13.83 9.43
C SER A 622 17.79 14.90 10.04
N LYS A 623 16.66 14.50 10.64
CA LYS A 623 15.75 15.43 11.35
C LYS A 623 16.40 16.08 12.59
N GLN A 624 17.40 15.43 13.19
CA GLN A 624 18.20 16.00 14.29
C GLN A 624 19.41 16.80 13.80
N GLN A 625 19.57 16.99 12.48
CA GLN A 625 20.75 17.64 11.88
C GLN A 625 22.07 16.90 12.20
N LYS A 626 21.99 15.61 12.56
CA LYS A 626 23.13 14.72 12.77
C LYS A 626 23.54 14.11 11.43
N TRP A 627 24.16 14.95 10.61
CA TRP A 627 24.36 14.67 9.19
C TRP A 627 25.27 13.47 8.92
N ASP A 628 26.34 13.31 9.70
CA ASP A 628 27.32 12.25 9.49
C ASP A 628 26.73 10.87 9.86
N GLU A 629 25.95 10.79 10.94
CA GLU A 629 25.19 9.59 11.31
C GLU A 629 24.07 9.27 10.31
N ALA A 630 23.40 10.29 9.77
CA ALA A 630 22.39 10.10 8.72
C ALA A 630 23.03 9.49 7.45
N LEU A 631 24.13 10.06 6.98
CA LEU A 631 24.88 9.56 5.82
C LEU A 631 25.38 8.13 6.04
N ALA A 632 25.93 7.81 7.22
CA ALA A 632 26.40 6.45 7.52
C ALA A 632 25.26 5.41 7.47
N ASN A 633 24.06 5.78 7.94
CA ASN A 633 22.88 4.93 7.81
C ASN A 633 22.46 4.77 6.36
N TYR A 634 22.34 5.86 5.58
CA TYR A 634 21.98 5.77 4.16
C TYR A 634 23.01 4.99 3.33
N GLN A 635 24.30 5.11 3.61
CA GLN A 635 25.35 4.29 2.97
C GLN A 635 25.17 2.80 3.28
N THR A 636 24.70 2.47 4.48
CA THR A 636 24.35 1.09 4.83
C THR A 636 23.14 0.60 4.05
N VAL A 637 22.12 1.45 3.85
CA VAL A 637 20.97 1.14 2.96
C VAL A 637 21.46 0.80 1.56
N VAL A 638 22.33 1.64 0.99
CA VAL A 638 22.88 1.45 -0.37
C VAL A 638 23.66 0.15 -0.51
N ARG A 639 24.40 -0.26 0.53
CA ARG A 639 25.13 -1.53 0.55
C ARG A 639 24.21 -2.75 0.61
N LEU A 640 23.10 -2.65 1.35
CA LEU A 640 22.17 -3.75 1.57
C LEU A 640 21.09 -3.87 0.48
N ASN A 641 20.65 -2.73 -0.06
CA ASN A 641 19.70 -2.63 -1.15
C ASN A 641 20.13 -1.50 -2.11
N PRO A 642 20.96 -1.81 -3.12
CA PRO A 642 21.46 -0.82 -4.08
C PRO A 642 20.37 -0.13 -4.91
N ASN A 643 19.18 -0.74 -5.03
CA ASN A 643 18.06 -0.21 -5.80
C ASN A 643 17.10 0.64 -4.95
N TYR A 644 17.44 0.89 -3.69
CA TYR A 644 16.61 1.68 -2.78
C TYR A 644 16.73 3.18 -3.06
N LEU A 645 15.94 3.67 -4.03
CA LEU A 645 16.06 5.03 -4.57
C LEU A 645 16.05 6.13 -3.50
N MET A 646 15.28 5.93 -2.42
CA MET A 646 15.12 6.92 -1.36
C MET A 646 16.44 7.19 -0.63
N ALA A 647 17.33 6.20 -0.50
CA ALA A 647 18.62 6.41 0.15
C ALA A 647 19.45 7.48 -0.58
N TYR A 648 19.53 7.41 -1.91
CA TYR A 648 20.26 8.40 -2.72
C TYR A 648 19.61 9.79 -2.65
N TYR A 649 18.29 9.84 -2.76
CA TYR A 649 17.54 11.10 -2.65
C TYR A 649 17.81 11.79 -1.29
N PHE A 650 17.73 11.05 -0.18
CA PHE A 650 17.98 11.63 1.13
C PHE A 650 19.47 11.93 1.39
N MET A 651 20.42 11.17 0.85
CA MET A 651 21.83 11.55 0.90
C MET A 651 22.07 12.88 0.18
N GLY A 652 21.45 13.09 -0.99
CA GLY A 652 21.48 14.36 -1.71
C GLY A 652 20.92 15.51 -0.86
N ASN A 653 19.79 15.29 -0.17
CA ASN A 653 19.21 16.29 0.72
C ASN A 653 20.15 16.59 1.90
N VAL A 654 20.75 15.58 2.54
CA VAL A 654 21.69 15.79 3.64
C VAL A 654 22.92 16.60 3.20
N TYR A 655 23.47 16.34 2.01
CA TYR A 655 24.56 17.16 1.46
C TYR A 655 24.11 18.59 1.17
N THR A 656 22.88 18.77 0.68
CA THR A 656 22.29 20.10 0.42
C THR A 656 22.10 20.92 1.70
N ASP A 657 21.61 20.26 2.77
CA ASP A 657 21.34 20.88 4.07
C ASP A 657 22.64 21.20 4.82
N ARG A 658 23.62 20.28 4.80
CA ARG A 658 24.92 20.43 5.49
C ARG A 658 25.87 21.41 4.79
N TRP A 659 25.88 21.42 3.46
CA TRP A 659 26.58 22.38 2.59
C TRP A 659 28.06 22.67 2.92
N ARG A 660 28.90 21.64 3.07
CA ARG A 660 30.36 21.77 3.22
C ARG A 660 31.08 21.78 1.86
N GLN A 661 32.38 22.06 1.85
CA GLN A 661 33.21 21.95 0.64
C GLN A 661 33.07 20.55 0.01
N GLY A 662 32.76 20.50 -1.29
CA GLY A 662 32.52 19.27 -2.05
C GLY A 662 31.10 18.69 -1.91
N ASP A 663 30.23 19.25 -1.07
CA ASP A 663 28.87 18.71 -0.88
C ASP A 663 27.93 19.06 -2.04
N TYR A 664 28.20 20.13 -2.79
CA TYR A 664 27.48 20.43 -4.03
C TYR A 664 27.63 19.28 -5.04
N GLU A 665 28.86 18.86 -5.33
CA GLU A 665 29.14 17.77 -6.27
C GLU A 665 28.57 16.44 -5.76
N ARG A 666 28.67 16.18 -4.45
CA ARG A 666 28.07 14.98 -3.84
C ARG A 666 26.56 14.98 -3.94
N ALA A 667 25.89 16.10 -3.67
CA ALA A 667 24.44 16.21 -3.77
C ALA A 667 23.95 15.92 -5.20
N VAL A 668 24.57 16.56 -6.19
CA VAL A 668 24.24 16.34 -7.62
C VAL A 668 24.50 14.89 -8.02
N ASN A 669 25.60 14.28 -7.56
CA ASN A 669 25.90 12.88 -7.83
C ASN A 669 24.83 11.94 -7.25
N GLU A 670 24.42 12.13 -6.00
CA GLU A 670 23.40 11.27 -5.39
C GLU A 670 22.03 11.43 -6.05
N TYR A 671 21.62 12.65 -6.43
CA TYR A 671 20.41 12.82 -7.25
C TYR A 671 20.54 12.14 -8.62
N GLY A 672 21.72 12.20 -9.24
CA GLY A 672 22.07 11.43 -10.44
C GLY A 672 21.76 9.94 -10.30
N ARG A 673 22.11 9.36 -9.15
CA ARG A 673 21.85 7.95 -8.83
C ARG A 673 20.37 7.67 -8.59
N THR A 674 19.59 8.63 -8.06
CA THR A 674 18.13 8.52 -8.01
C THR A 674 17.55 8.39 -9.42
N TRP A 675 17.98 9.22 -10.37
CA TRP A 675 17.48 9.20 -11.75
C TRP A 675 17.86 7.95 -12.52
N ALA A 676 19.01 7.34 -12.22
CA ALA A 676 19.39 6.05 -12.81
C ALA A 676 18.42 4.92 -12.45
N ILE A 677 17.68 5.05 -11.34
CA ILE A 677 16.71 4.07 -10.86
C ILE A 677 15.28 4.48 -11.26
N ALA A 678 14.93 5.75 -11.05
CA ALA A 678 13.61 6.31 -11.34
C ALA A 678 13.76 7.71 -11.98
N PRO A 679 13.84 7.78 -13.32
CA PRO A 679 14.07 9.04 -14.04
C PRO A 679 12.99 10.11 -13.79
N ASN A 680 11.75 9.66 -13.54
CA ASN A 680 10.58 10.53 -13.35
C ASN A 680 10.28 10.81 -11.87
N TYR A 681 11.24 10.56 -10.96
CA TYR A 681 11.07 10.88 -9.54
C TYR A 681 11.20 12.39 -9.31
N VAL A 682 10.08 13.10 -9.44
CA VAL A 682 10.02 14.57 -9.53
C VAL A 682 10.77 15.28 -8.42
N GLN A 683 10.65 14.86 -7.17
CA GLN A 683 11.23 15.57 -6.02
C GLN A 683 12.76 15.68 -6.11
N SER A 684 13.44 14.70 -6.70
CA SER A 684 14.89 14.79 -6.92
C SER A 684 15.28 15.88 -7.92
N HIS A 685 14.46 16.12 -8.96
CA HIS A 685 14.67 17.23 -9.90
C HIS A 685 14.48 18.59 -9.21
N HIS A 686 13.42 18.75 -8.40
CA HIS A 686 13.25 20.00 -7.65
C HIS A 686 14.44 20.28 -6.73
N GLN A 687 14.89 19.27 -5.98
CA GLN A 687 16.02 19.42 -5.07
C GLN A 687 17.34 19.70 -5.82
N ALA A 688 17.60 19.03 -6.95
CA ALA A 688 18.75 19.36 -7.80
C ALA A 688 18.68 20.81 -8.31
N GLY A 689 17.49 21.29 -8.67
CA GLY A 689 17.26 22.69 -9.01
C GLY A 689 17.63 23.64 -7.88
N LEU A 690 17.23 23.33 -6.64
CA LEU A 690 17.60 24.09 -5.44
C LEU A 690 19.10 24.07 -5.14
N VAL A 691 19.77 22.93 -5.36
CA VAL A 691 21.24 22.82 -5.19
C VAL A 691 21.98 23.76 -6.16
N HIS A 692 21.61 23.74 -7.43
CA HIS A 692 22.19 24.66 -8.41
C HIS A 692 21.84 26.13 -8.12
N LEU A 693 20.63 26.39 -7.64
CA LEU A 693 20.21 27.72 -7.22
C LEU A 693 21.09 28.28 -6.10
N LYS A 694 21.31 27.46 -5.05
CA LYS A 694 22.13 27.79 -3.89
C LYS A 694 23.59 28.01 -4.29
N LYS A 695 24.14 27.11 -5.12
CA LYS A 695 25.50 27.25 -5.66
C LYS A 695 25.69 28.55 -6.44
N GLY A 696 24.79 28.85 -7.37
CA GLY A 696 24.85 30.09 -8.13
C GLY A 696 24.66 31.34 -7.26
N ALA A 697 23.89 31.27 -6.18
CA ALA A 697 23.75 32.38 -5.23
C ALA A 697 25.04 32.63 -4.43
N ASP A 698 25.69 31.57 -3.94
CA ASP A 698 26.98 31.66 -3.24
C ASP A 698 28.07 32.22 -4.16
N ASP A 699 28.15 31.71 -5.40
CA ASP A 699 29.12 32.19 -6.39
C ASP A 699 28.87 33.63 -6.82
N LYS A 700 27.60 34.04 -6.91
CA LYS A 700 27.25 35.44 -7.18
C LYS A 700 27.69 36.33 -6.04
N ALA A 701 27.44 35.95 -4.79
CA ALA A 701 27.86 36.75 -3.64
C ALA A 701 29.40 36.91 -3.62
N ALA A 702 30.13 35.85 -3.93
CA ALA A 702 31.59 35.90 -4.05
C ALA A 702 32.06 36.74 -5.25
N ALA A 703 31.34 36.70 -6.39
CA ALA A 703 31.61 37.55 -7.54
C ALA A 703 31.37 39.04 -7.24
N ASP A 704 30.28 39.37 -6.54
CA ASP A 704 29.95 40.72 -6.09
C ASP A 704 31.03 41.25 -5.14
N GLN A 705 31.54 40.40 -4.22
CA GLN A 705 32.66 40.74 -3.35
C GLN A 705 33.97 40.97 -4.13
N ALA A 706 34.31 40.09 -5.07
CA ALA A 706 35.50 40.24 -5.91
C ALA A 706 35.46 41.55 -6.71
N ARG A 707 34.29 41.89 -7.26
CA ARG A 707 34.08 43.17 -7.96
C ARG A 707 34.25 44.36 -7.02
N ALA A 708 33.71 44.31 -5.81
CA ALA A 708 33.86 45.36 -4.80
C ALA A 708 35.33 45.55 -4.36
N SER A 709 36.13 44.48 -4.37
CA SER A 709 37.57 44.52 -4.11
C SER A 709 38.43 44.89 -5.33
N GLY A 710 37.83 45.36 -6.43
CA GLY A 710 38.53 45.79 -7.64
C GLY A 710 38.95 44.67 -8.60
N GLN A 711 38.57 43.43 -8.33
CA GLN A 711 38.92 42.25 -9.15
C GLN A 711 37.85 41.99 -10.23
N ALA A 712 37.63 42.97 -11.11
CA ALA A 712 36.53 42.93 -12.09
C ALA A 712 36.60 41.73 -13.06
N ALA A 713 37.81 41.33 -13.49
CA ALA A 713 38.00 40.19 -14.39
C ALA A 713 37.59 38.86 -13.73
N LEU A 714 38.02 38.65 -12.47
CA LEU A 714 37.63 37.47 -11.68
C LEU A 714 36.12 37.44 -11.46
N ALA A 715 35.54 38.58 -11.07
CA ALA A 715 34.08 38.69 -10.89
C ALA A 715 33.32 38.32 -12.17
N ASN A 716 33.76 38.82 -13.33
CA ASN A 716 33.13 38.47 -14.61
C ASN A 716 33.25 36.98 -14.94
N GLN A 717 34.38 36.35 -14.61
CA GLN A 717 34.55 34.89 -14.76
C GLN A 717 33.58 34.11 -13.87
N MET A 718 33.45 34.51 -12.60
CA MET A 718 32.56 33.86 -11.65
C MET A 718 31.09 34.00 -12.07
N LEU A 719 30.69 35.16 -12.60
CA LEU A 719 29.33 35.38 -13.11
C LEU A 719 28.97 34.47 -14.29
N MET A 720 29.94 34.04 -15.11
CA MET A 720 29.67 33.05 -16.16
C MET A 720 29.32 31.67 -15.57
N GLU A 721 29.99 31.25 -14.49
CA GLU A 721 29.64 30.00 -13.80
C GLU A 721 28.30 30.11 -13.07
N VAL A 722 27.97 31.28 -12.49
CA VAL A 722 26.64 31.57 -11.92
C VAL A 722 25.54 31.35 -12.96
N GLU A 723 25.71 31.87 -14.18
CA GLU A 723 24.72 31.70 -15.25
C GLU A 723 24.53 30.23 -15.64
N LYS A 724 25.63 29.47 -15.67
CA LYS A 724 25.61 28.04 -15.96
C LYS A 724 24.89 27.25 -14.87
N ASP A 725 25.14 27.56 -13.60
CA ASP A 725 24.42 26.92 -12.50
C ASP A 725 22.94 27.29 -12.49
N TRP A 726 22.60 28.57 -12.71
CA TRP A 726 21.19 28.98 -12.82
C TRP A 726 20.48 28.41 -14.06
N ALA A 727 21.19 28.20 -15.17
CA ALA A 727 20.66 27.47 -16.32
C ALA A 727 20.37 26.01 -15.97
N LYS A 728 21.25 25.33 -15.22
CA LYS A 728 20.98 23.98 -14.70
C LYS A 728 19.81 23.97 -13.72
N ALA A 729 19.70 24.98 -12.85
CA ALA A 729 18.57 25.12 -11.94
C ALA A 729 17.24 25.18 -12.72
N LEU A 730 17.16 26.03 -13.74
CA LEU A 730 16.01 26.11 -14.64
C LEU A 730 15.71 24.78 -15.33
N PHE A 731 16.74 24.08 -15.81
CA PHE A 731 16.57 22.78 -16.45
C PHE A 731 15.91 21.75 -15.53
N TYR A 732 16.36 21.65 -14.28
CA TYR A 732 15.78 20.69 -13.33
C TYR A 732 14.39 21.11 -12.81
N PHE A 733 14.14 22.41 -12.62
CA PHE A 733 12.78 22.88 -12.34
C PHE A 733 11.83 22.61 -13.51
N GLN A 734 12.30 22.75 -14.75
CA GLN A 734 11.53 22.41 -15.94
C GLN A 734 11.20 20.90 -15.97
N LYS A 735 12.19 20.02 -15.74
CA LYS A 735 11.95 18.57 -15.67
C LYS A 735 10.87 18.18 -14.67
N TYR A 736 10.87 18.82 -13.50
CA TYR A 736 9.82 18.60 -12.52
C TYR A 736 8.48 19.12 -13.06
N HIS A 737 8.44 20.34 -13.59
CA HIS A 737 7.22 20.94 -14.13
C HIS A 737 6.60 20.11 -15.27
N ASP A 738 7.43 19.51 -16.12
CA ASP A 738 6.98 18.66 -17.24
C ASP A 738 6.22 17.41 -16.74
N ILE A 739 6.47 16.97 -15.50
CA ILE A 739 5.84 15.79 -14.88
C ILE A 739 4.73 16.20 -13.91
N ASP A 740 4.96 17.25 -13.12
CA ASP A 740 3.98 17.87 -12.22
C ASP A 740 3.84 19.36 -12.59
N PRO A 741 2.87 19.68 -13.47
CA PRO A 741 2.64 21.04 -13.92
C PRO A 741 1.83 21.87 -12.90
N VAL A 742 1.46 21.29 -11.75
CA VAL A 742 0.59 21.97 -10.77
C VAL A 742 1.34 22.46 -9.54
N PHE A 743 2.61 22.09 -9.38
CA PHE A 743 3.44 22.51 -8.25
C PHE A 743 3.90 23.98 -8.36
N GLU A 744 3.17 24.84 -7.67
CA GLU A 744 3.39 26.30 -7.62
C GLU A 744 4.85 26.71 -7.34
N PRO A 745 5.57 26.13 -6.36
CA PRO A 745 6.92 26.56 -6.03
C PRO A 745 7.89 26.52 -7.21
N ASN A 746 7.71 25.62 -8.18
CA ASN A 746 8.59 25.57 -9.36
C ASN A 746 8.44 26.78 -10.26
N TYR A 747 7.21 27.24 -10.51
CA TYR A 747 6.98 28.45 -11.30
C TYR A 747 7.66 29.65 -10.64
N THR A 748 7.49 29.78 -9.32
CA THR A 748 8.11 30.85 -8.54
C THR A 748 9.63 30.77 -8.59
N ARG A 749 10.23 29.58 -8.46
CA ARG A 749 11.68 29.39 -8.55
C ARG A 749 12.21 29.71 -9.96
N MET A 750 11.53 29.22 -11.01
CA MET A 750 11.93 29.50 -12.39
C MET A 750 11.84 30.99 -12.71
N ALA A 751 10.73 31.64 -12.34
CA ALA A 751 10.55 33.07 -12.55
C ALA A 751 11.60 33.88 -11.78
N TRP A 752 11.91 33.51 -10.53
CA TRP A 752 12.98 34.14 -9.76
C TRP A 752 14.34 34.02 -10.46
N VAL A 753 14.71 32.82 -10.93
CA VAL A 753 15.98 32.63 -11.66
C VAL A 753 16.05 33.50 -12.91
N LYS A 754 14.94 33.59 -13.66
CA LYS A 754 14.86 34.47 -14.85
C LYS A 754 15.05 35.94 -14.48
N ILE A 755 14.50 36.40 -13.36
CA ILE A 755 14.72 37.77 -12.87
C ILE A 755 16.21 37.99 -12.56
N GLN A 756 16.85 37.04 -11.88
CA GLN A 756 18.28 37.16 -11.58
C GLN A 756 19.15 37.17 -12.85
N LEU A 757 18.83 36.32 -13.83
CA LEU A 757 19.51 36.32 -15.13
C LEU A 757 19.31 37.63 -15.89
N ALA A 758 18.16 38.29 -15.74
CA ALA A 758 17.91 39.60 -16.31
C ALA A 758 18.85 40.67 -15.72
N ASP A 759 19.07 40.63 -14.40
CA ASP A 759 19.98 41.55 -13.73
C ASP A 759 21.44 41.35 -14.19
N LEU A 760 21.87 40.09 -14.39
CA LEU A 760 23.17 39.77 -14.96
C LEU A 760 23.30 40.23 -16.42
N ALA A 761 22.25 40.04 -17.24
CA ALA A 761 22.24 40.52 -18.63
C ALA A 761 22.35 42.05 -18.70
N ARG A 762 21.64 42.78 -17.83
CA ARG A 762 21.78 44.25 -17.72
C ARG A 762 23.19 44.67 -17.32
N ALA A 763 23.78 43.99 -16.33
CA ALA A 763 25.13 44.28 -15.87
C ALA A 763 26.19 44.08 -16.96
N ARG A 764 25.91 43.23 -17.97
CA ARG A 764 26.76 43.00 -19.14
C ARG A 764 26.46 43.94 -20.32
N GLY A 765 25.48 44.82 -20.20
CA GLY A 765 25.08 45.73 -21.28
C GLY A 765 24.17 45.10 -22.33
N ASP A 766 23.45 44.01 -22.00
CA ASP A 766 22.44 43.38 -22.87
C ASP A 766 21.02 43.58 -22.31
N PRO A 767 20.42 44.78 -22.49
CA PRO A 767 19.08 45.07 -22.00
C PRO A 767 17.99 44.29 -22.76
N ALA A 768 18.24 43.89 -24.01
CA ALA A 768 17.28 43.14 -24.81
C ALA A 768 17.09 41.71 -24.26
N LEU A 769 18.21 41.04 -23.94
CA LEU A 769 18.18 39.74 -23.29
C LEU A 769 17.55 39.82 -21.88
N ALA A 770 17.86 40.88 -21.14
CA ALA A 770 17.27 41.11 -19.83
C ALA A 770 15.73 41.21 -19.91
N GLU A 771 15.21 41.98 -20.86
CA GLU A 771 13.77 42.12 -21.04
C GLU A 771 13.12 40.79 -21.46
N SER A 772 13.79 40.03 -22.33
CA SER A 772 13.34 38.67 -22.70
C SER A 772 13.20 37.74 -21.48
N TYR A 773 14.14 37.80 -20.54
CA TYR A 773 14.04 37.02 -19.30
C TYR A 773 12.89 37.47 -18.40
N LEU A 774 12.66 38.77 -18.27
CA LEU A 774 11.56 39.30 -17.46
C LEU A 774 10.18 39.00 -18.07
N ASP A 775 10.08 38.95 -19.41
CA ASP A 775 8.87 38.50 -20.08
C ASP A 775 8.57 37.02 -19.83
N LYS A 776 9.61 36.18 -19.86
CA LYS A 776 9.49 34.76 -19.50
C LYS A 776 9.08 34.58 -18.03
N ALA A 777 9.59 35.42 -17.12
CA ALA A 777 9.17 35.41 -15.72
C ALA A 777 7.69 35.80 -15.54
N ASP A 778 7.22 36.85 -16.24
CA ASP A 778 5.80 37.27 -16.22
C ASP A 778 4.89 36.17 -16.79
N ALA A 779 5.34 35.48 -17.85
CA ALA A 779 4.63 34.35 -18.44
C ALA A 779 4.49 33.17 -17.48
N LEU A 780 5.56 32.76 -16.78
CA LEU A 780 5.52 31.67 -15.80
C LEU A 780 4.50 31.93 -14.68
N TYR A 781 4.47 33.16 -14.16
CA TYR A 781 3.47 33.55 -13.16
C TYR A 781 2.04 33.50 -13.71
N LYS A 782 1.81 33.98 -14.93
CA LYS A 782 0.49 33.91 -15.58
C LYS A 782 0.04 32.47 -15.84
N GLU A 783 0.97 31.64 -16.30
CA GLU A 783 0.73 30.23 -16.59
C GLU A 783 0.29 29.49 -15.33
N SER A 784 1.04 29.66 -14.24
CA SER A 784 0.67 29.07 -12.95
C SER A 784 -0.72 29.53 -12.51
N LEU A 785 -1.01 30.84 -12.56
CA LEU A 785 -2.32 31.40 -12.21
C LEU A 785 -3.46 30.91 -13.11
N GLY A 786 -3.16 30.62 -14.38
CA GLY A 786 -4.13 30.24 -15.41
C GLY A 786 -4.46 28.75 -15.46
N ALA A 787 -3.63 27.89 -14.87
CA ALA A 787 -3.84 26.45 -14.79
C ALA A 787 -4.03 25.74 -16.15
N TRP A 788 -3.53 26.33 -17.24
CA TRP A 788 -3.89 25.94 -18.60
C TRP A 788 -3.58 24.48 -18.98
N VAL A 789 -2.48 23.91 -18.46
CA VAL A 789 -2.08 22.50 -18.66
C VAL A 789 -3.13 21.56 -18.09
N CYS A 790 -3.80 21.98 -17.00
CA CYS A 790 -4.81 21.18 -16.35
C CYS A 790 -6.06 21.06 -17.23
N GLY A 791 -6.49 22.15 -17.86
CA GLY A 791 -7.66 22.17 -18.74
C GLY A 791 -7.46 21.57 -20.14
N ALA A 792 -6.27 21.03 -20.46
CA ALA A 792 -5.99 20.48 -21.78
C ALA A 792 -6.93 19.31 -22.13
N PRO A 793 -7.35 19.13 -23.40
CA PRO A 793 -8.29 18.08 -23.80
C PRO A 793 -7.88 16.68 -23.35
N GLU A 794 -6.58 16.36 -23.43
CA GLU A 794 -5.97 15.11 -22.97
C GLU A 794 -6.15 14.89 -21.47
N ASN A 795 -6.23 15.97 -20.67
CA ASN A 795 -6.43 15.94 -19.24
C ASN A 795 -7.92 15.97 -18.85
N ASN A 796 -8.80 16.50 -19.70
CA ASN A 796 -10.23 16.69 -19.38
C ASN A 796 -11.14 15.47 -19.73
N VAL A 797 -10.76 14.27 -19.29
CA VAL A 797 -11.46 13.01 -19.64
C VAL A 797 -12.92 12.96 -19.13
N MET A 798 -13.21 13.67 -18.04
CA MET A 798 -14.54 13.69 -17.39
C MET A 798 -15.37 14.93 -17.75
N GLY A 799 -14.90 15.80 -18.65
CA GLY A 799 -15.61 17.02 -19.04
C GLY A 799 -15.83 18.00 -17.88
N GLU A 800 -14.85 18.15 -17.00
CA GLU A 800 -14.94 18.99 -15.81
C GLU A 800 -14.84 20.50 -16.14
N ASP A 801 -15.52 21.32 -15.34
CA ASP A 801 -15.35 22.78 -15.36
C ASP A 801 -14.14 23.17 -14.50
N TRP A 802 -12.97 23.18 -15.12
CA TRP A 802 -11.68 23.43 -14.48
C TRP A 802 -11.60 24.77 -13.75
N HIS A 803 -12.25 25.81 -14.27
CA HIS A 803 -12.26 27.13 -13.62
C HIS A 803 -12.96 27.11 -12.25
N ARG A 804 -13.86 26.14 -12.03
CA ARG A 804 -14.55 25.94 -10.75
C ARG A 804 -13.87 24.93 -9.84
N THR A 805 -13.28 23.88 -10.41
CA THR A 805 -12.80 22.72 -9.64
C THR A 805 -11.30 22.73 -9.34
N HIS A 806 -10.51 23.51 -10.07
CA HIS A 806 -9.05 23.50 -9.97
C HIS A 806 -8.49 24.93 -10.02
N ARG A 807 -8.19 25.50 -8.86
CA ARG A 807 -7.64 26.86 -8.75
C ARG A 807 -6.17 26.78 -8.37
N HIS A 808 -5.32 27.45 -9.15
CA HIS A 808 -3.87 27.44 -8.99
C HIS A 808 -3.29 28.77 -8.46
N PHE A 809 -4.16 29.70 -8.08
CA PHE A 809 -3.69 30.99 -7.58
C PHE A 809 -3.42 30.94 -6.08
N THR A 810 -2.34 31.62 -5.67
CA THR A 810 -2.03 31.94 -4.27
C THR A 810 -1.83 33.45 -4.16
N ALA A 811 -2.03 34.01 -2.97
CA ALA A 811 -1.76 35.44 -2.76
C ALA A 811 -0.28 35.79 -3.06
N ASP A 812 0.64 34.89 -2.69
CA ASP A 812 2.07 35.05 -2.95
C ASP A 812 2.39 35.12 -4.45
N MET A 813 1.70 34.34 -5.28
CA MET A 813 1.91 34.35 -6.72
C MET A 813 1.50 35.69 -7.36
N PHE A 814 0.35 36.22 -6.94
CA PHE A 814 -0.09 37.54 -7.37
C PHE A 814 0.82 38.65 -6.86
N GLU A 815 1.39 38.50 -5.66
CA GLU A 815 2.36 39.45 -5.12
C GLU A 815 3.65 39.44 -5.96
N ASN A 816 4.20 38.26 -6.24
CA ASN A 816 5.41 38.11 -7.05
C ASN A 816 5.24 38.68 -8.47
N LEU A 817 4.10 38.42 -9.11
CA LEU A 817 3.73 39.02 -10.39
C LEU A 817 3.61 40.54 -10.30
N GLY A 818 3.00 41.06 -9.23
CA GLY A 818 2.89 42.49 -8.97
C GLY A 818 4.26 43.14 -8.79
N ASN A 819 5.16 42.52 -8.01
CA ASN A 819 6.52 42.99 -7.75
C ASN A 819 7.33 43.07 -9.05
N LEU A 820 7.28 42.03 -9.89
CA LEU A 820 7.92 42.02 -11.21
C LEU A 820 7.45 43.18 -12.10
N ARG A 821 6.13 43.38 -12.19
CA ARG A 821 5.54 44.46 -12.99
C ARG A 821 5.83 45.84 -12.44
N PHE A 822 5.87 45.98 -11.12
CA PHE A 822 6.24 47.21 -10.44
C PHE A 822 7.68 47.62 -10.78
N MET A 823 8.62 46.66 -10.71
CA MET A 823 10.02 46.90 -11.08
C MET A 823 10.18 47.29 -12.57
N ARG A 824 9.27 46.85 -13.43
CA ARG A 824 9.22 47.21 -14.86
C ARG A 824 8.45 48.51 -15.14
N GLY A 825 8.02 49.25 -14.13
CA GLY A 825 7.24 50.49 -14.30
C GLY A 825 5.79 50.28 -14.79
N ARG A 826 5.31 49.04 -14.84
CA ARG A 826 3.94 48.68 -15.26
C ARG A 826 2.95 48.82 -14.09
N PHE A 827 2.90 50.01 -13.49
CA PHE A 827 2.21 50.27 -12.21
C PHE A 827 0.71 49.92 -12.22
N ARG A 828 0.01 50.18 -13.33
CA ARG A 828 -1.43 49.83 -13.45
C ARG A 828 -1.64 48.32 -13.38
N GLU A 829 -0.75 47.54 -13.97
CA GLU A 829 -0.85 46.08 -13.98
C GLU A 829 -0.35 45.47 -12.66
N ALA A 830 0.67 46.08 -12.05
CA ALA A 830 1.11 45.75 -10.70
C ALA A 830 -0.02 45.96 -9.68
N ALA A 831 -0.72 47.10 -9.73
CA ALA A 831 -1.88 47.37 -8.88
C ALA A 831 -2.99 46.33 -9.06
N LYS A 832 -3.26 45.90 -10.30
CA LYS A 832 -4.22 44.81 -10.57
C LYS A 832 -3.80 43.50 -9.90
N ALA A 833 -2.54 43.13 -9.99
CA ALA A 833 -2.00 41.91 -9.39
C ALA A 833 -2.03 41.98 -7.85
N PHE A 834 -1.52 43.06 -7.25
CA PHE A 834 -1.57 43.24 -5.79
C PHE A 834 -3.00 43.27 -5.26
N ARG A 835 -3.94 43.89 -5.97
CA ARG A 835 -5.36 43.85 -5.60
C ARG A 835 -5.93 42.43 -5.61
N MET A 836 -5.44 41.54 -6.48
CA MET A 836 -5.83 40.13 -6.45
C MET A 836 -5.19 39.41 -5.26
N ALA A 837 -3.94 39.73 -4.91
CA ALA A 837 -3.25 39.21 -3.72
C ALA A 837 -3.91 39.62 -2.39
N THR A 838 -4.68 40.71 -2.38
CA THR A 838 -5.33 41.26 -1.17
C THR A 838 -6.77 40.79 -0.94
N LYS A 839 -7.39 40.11 -1.91
CA LYS A 839 -8.77 39.64 -1.75
C LYS A 839 -8.80 38.52 -0.71
N GLU A 840 -9.64 38.66 0.32
CA GLU A 840 -9.96 37.55 1.22
C GLU A 840 -10.64 36.44 0.41
N MET A 841 -10.02 35.27 0.36
CA MET A 841 -10.53 34.16 -0.43
C MET A 841 -11.20 33.14 0.49
N GLN A 842 -12.53 33.23 0.60
CA GLN A 842 -13.34 32.17 1.20
C GLN A 842 -13.82 31.20 0.11
N LYS A 843 -13.26 29.97 0.08
CA LYS A 843 -13.85 28.74 0.65
C LYS A 843 -13.19 27.49 0.01
N ASN A 844 -12.85 26.57 0.91
CA ASN A 844 -12.49 25.16 0.73
C ASN A 844 -11.06 24.85 0.27
N ILE A 845 -10.24 24.59 1.31
CA ILE A 845 -8.84 24.15 1.37
C ILE A 845 -7.84 25.33 1.26
N TRP A 846 -7.18 25.57 2.40
CA TRP A 846 -6.31 26.71 2.76
C TRP A 846 -7.04 28.03 3.05
N VAL A 847 -7.23 28.30 4.35
CA VAL A 847 -7.56 29.65 4.84
C VAL A 847 -6.29 30.48 4.74
N GLU A 848 -6.12 31.25 3.66
CA GLU A 848 -5.05 32.25 3.64
C GLU A 848 -5.43 33.37 4.61
N ARG A 849 -4.50 33.62 5.55
CA ARG A 849 -4.56 34.70 6.53
C ARG A 849 -4.55 36.05 5.80
N ALA A 850 -5.01 37.09 6.49
CA ALA A 850 -4.79 38.47 6.08
C ALA A 850 -3.37 38.67 5.49
N ASN A 851 -3.29 39.26 4.29
CA ASN A 851 -2.02 39.52 3.58
C ASN A 851 -1.63 41.02 3.68
N PRO A 852 -1.04 41.46 4.81
CA PRO A 852 -0.66 42.87 5.00
C PRO A 852 0.39 43.33 3.99
N ARG A 853 1.26 42.42 3.54
CA ARG A 853 2.32 42.70 2.55
C ARG A 853 1.73 43.06 1.18
N GLY A 854 0.74 42.30 0.71
CA GLY A 854 -0.01 42.61 -0.51
C GLY A 854 -0.69 43.98 -0.45
N TRP A 855 -1.33 44.32 0.69
CA TRP A 855 -1.98 45.62 0.91
C TRP A 855 -0.96 46.78 0.91
N LYS A 856 0.21 46.56 1.51
CA LYS A 856 1.32 47.51 1.52
C LYS A 856 1.85 47.80 0.12
N ASN A 857 2.13 46.76 -0.65
CA ASN A 857 2.59 46.90 -2.04
C ASN A 857 1.53 47.60 -2.91
N LEU A 858 0.25 47.31 -2.69
CA LEU A 858 -0.86 48.00 -3.36
C LEU A 858 -0.89 49.50 -3.01
N ALA A 859 -0.73 49.84 -1.74
CA ALA A 859 -0.74 51.22 -1.26
C ALA A 859 0.41 52.05 -1.87
N VAL A 860 1.63 51.48 -1.89
CA VAL A 860 2.80 52.10 -2.54
C VAL A 860 2.56 52.27 -4.05
N THR A 861 1.97 51.27 -4.70
CA THR A 861 1.68 51.32 -6.14
C THR A 861 0.64 52.39 -6.49
N TYR A 862 -0.42 52.55 -5.70
CA TYR A 862 -1.38 53.64 -5.87
C TYR A 862 -0.74 55.01 -5.69
N GLY A 863 0.16 55.15 -4.71
CA GLY A 863 0.95 56.38 -4.55
C GLY A 863 1.75 56.74 -5.80
N ARG A 864 2.39 55.75 -6.45
CA ARG A 864 3.10 55.93 -7.73
C ARG A 864 2.19 56.28 -8.90
N LEU A 865 0.92 55.84 -8.85
CA LEU A 865 -0.11 56.17 -9.84
C LEU A 865 -0.78 57.53 -9.59
N GLY A 866 -0.46 58.22 -8.49
CA GLY A 866 -1.11 59.47 -8.09
C GLY A 866 -2.48 59.29 -7.43
N ASP A 867 -2.90 58.06 -7.14
CA ASP A 867 -4.19 57.73 -6.53
C ASP A 867 -4.10 57.76 -4.99
N GLN A 868 -3.98 58.97 -4.45
CA GLN A 868 -3.77 59.18 -3.01
C GLN A 868 -4.93 58.64 -2.15
N GLN A 869 -6.15 58.69 -2.67
CA GLN A 869 -7.34 58.22 -1.96
C GLN A 869 -7.31 56.70 -1.76
N ASN A 870 -7.01 55.93 -2.81
CA ASN A 870 -6.93 54.48 -2.68
C ASN A 870 -5.63 54.04 -2.00
N ALA A 871 -4.53 54.80 -2.13
CA ALA A 871 -3.31 54.57 -1.35
C ALA A 871 -3.58 54.68 0.15
N TYR A 872 -4.25 55.75 0.60
CA TYR A 872 -4.62 55.93 2.01
C TYR A 872 -5.54 54.83 2.52
N ARG A 873 -6.57 54.43 1.74
CA ARG A 873 -7.46 53.31 2.08
C ARG A 873 -6.71 51.99 2.24
N ALA A 874 -5.77 51.69 1.35
CA ALA A 874 -4.95 50.49 1.44
C ALA A 874 -4.06 50.52 2.71
N TRP A 875 -3.45 51.67 3.01
CA TRP A 875 -2.67 51.86 4.24
C TRP A 875 -3.49 51.72 5.53
N LEU A 876 -4.74 52.18 5.55
CA LEU A 876 -5.66 51.93 6.67
C LEU A 876 -5.88 50.42 6.88
N LYS A 877 -5.97 49.66 5.78
CA LYS A 877 -6.14 48.21 5.86
C LYS A 877 -4.86 47.50 6.33
N VAL A 878 -3.67 47.96 5.92
CA VAL A 878 -2.40 47.48 6.51
C VAL A 878 -2.36 47.79 8.01
N ARG A 879 -2.79 48.97 8.44
CA ARG A 879 -2.85 49.37 9.86
C ARG A 879 -3.77 48.47 10.68
N GLU A 880 -4.92 48.09 10.12
CA GLU A 880 -5.85 47.16 10.76
C GLU A 880 -5.25 45.75 10.90
N LEU A 881 -4.62 45.25 9.84
CA LEU A 881 -4.08 43.89 9.78
C LEU A 881 -2.72 43.74 10.49
N SER A 882 -1.93 44.82 10.58
CA SER A 882 -0.57 44.85 11.11
C SER A 882 -0.26 46.23 11.70
N PRO A 883 -0.86 46.58 12.85
CA PRO A 883 -0.74 47.91 13.46
C PRO A 883 0.69 48.29 13.84
N ASN A 884 1.56 47.30 14.09
CA ASN A 884 2.96 47.50 14.47
C ASN A 884 3.92 47.57 13.26
N ASP A 885 3.43 47.55 12.01
CA ASP A 885 4.30 47.67 10.83
C ASP A 885 5.04 49.04 10.84
N PRO A 886 6.38 49.07 10.65
CA PRO A 886 7.16 50.30 10.71
C PRO A 886 6.69 51.40 9.76
N ASP A 887 6.19 51.04 8.57
CA ASP A 887 5.71 52.01 7.60
C ASP A 887 4.34 52.55 7.97
N VAL A 888 3.48 51.73 8.59
CA VAL A 888 2.20 52.20 9.18
C VAL A 888 2.48 53.21 10.30
N GLN A 889 3.41 52.90 11.20
CA GLN A 889 3.80 53.81 12.29
C GLN A 889 4.33 55.14 11.72
N LYS A 890 5.17 55.08 10.69
CA LYS A 890 5.70 56.28 10.02
C LYS A 890 4.63 57.11 9.31
N ILE A 891 3.63 56.48 8.71
CA ILE A 891 2.59 57.15 7.91
C ILE A 891 1.49 57.74 8.79
N PHE A 892 1.09 57.05 9.87
CA PHE A 892 -0.05 57.44 10.69
C PHE A 892 0.29 58.06 12.05
N ASN A 893 1.51 57.88 12.56
CA ASN A 893 1.95 58.48 13.85
C ASN A 893 2.90 59.68 13.66
N ARG A 894 2.99 60.24 12.45
CA ARG A 894 3.46 61.62 12.26
C ARG A 894 2.31 62.57 12.59
N ALA A 895 2.06 62.75 13.89
CA ALA A 895 1.34 63.89 14.44
C ALA A 895 2.34 64.79 15.14
#